data_AF-A0AAV2YHC0-F1
#
_entry.id   AF-A0AAV2YHC0-F1
#
_cell.length_a   1.000
_cell.length_b   1.000
_cell.length_c   1.000
_cell.angle_alpha   90.00
_cell.angle_beta   90.00
_cell.angle_gamma   90.00
#
_symmetry.space_group_name_H-M   'P 1'
#
loop_
_entity.id
_entity.type
_entity.pdbx_description
1 polymer ?
#
loop_
_entity_poly.entity_id
_entity_poly.type
_entity_poly.pdbx_seq_one_letter_code
_entity_poly.pdbx_strand_id
1 'polypeptide(L)'
;MAMAHMSFKEREELEERRRRLVGSFLAANGKESHIEQTFAHSFGRWLKHQAFWDAFDQACENTMLGQPWQIPRQMMISFSLPQEVNGQDERGETMLTLAAAHGREKVVNILCQIKASPYAENSKGWSAVHNAAVYGRTSVLQVFITLGIDIDRPDGKLHYTPAHLAASVDNVEMLRFLHSTHLVDFSKTSVNGSNVLHVAAASGADKCVAFLLSACPDLKFQADHVLHENPAHKAAKHCHPLVYSQLRTGGARLEFENVEVTVLSSHLLTTLPTTSSITTLTIAIECDVLNYFHISILFDSFQDTSRRTMNELTKRKGVSAVDVQLEDSASSKCDGVRAIEYDIRPSCANEPPLRYISEGERLVLTDAKAGVVVADNALGRCVQCLSWNFFVRELKEMFLPAGYPDSVSEDYLTFQFWDTIQAMCSYLRGVLATQSVLQSVGVGDDKATPLAAALQWVLRDGSGMIGGLTFAYIVGPKFDMNVKRWRLFADVINDVGLTLDMLAPYFPSLVTEVLCVSSVCKTMCGVAAGSTRSSLMTHFAKRDNMADCSAKEGSQETAVKLFGLLFGMYFANAVNSSRSSVWVAFIFLTLVHVYANYNAVSGLCIPTLNRQRAGILIERFLQRSKSTATMSPSKDIVDASTRFSVRSVNQEEPIFSNPKLEIFKIIMGSQLYKAVPSNQDLDQLLRLYRDETYLLSLLDGHVHVVFRAETKPTDELRAFFQAVLVLKACNGSGPAPGPEVLATTYHQMTSEFAYFFQCIQNSGWRTHMFLLNTSQWRIKLNDSS
;
A
#
# COMPACT_ATOMS: atom_id res chain seq x y z
N MET A 1 19.57 -4.62 38.82
CA MET A 1 18.20 -5.13 38.58
C MET A 1 17.30 -3.99 38.07
N ALA A 2 17.71 -3.35 36.97
CA ALA A 2 17.00 -2.24 36.31
C ALA A 2 17.29 -2.25 34.79
N MET A 3 17.23 -3.44 34.17
CA MET A 3 17.56 -3.64 32.74
C MET A 3 16.58 -4.58 32.02
N ALA A 4 15.29 -4.51 32.35
CA ALA A 4 14.28 -5.27 31.61
C ALA A 4 12.97 -4.48 31.59
N HIS A 5 12.73 -3.75 30.51
CA HIS A 5 11.44 -3.35 29.93
C HIS A 5 11.59 -2.03 29.17
N MET A 6 12.33 -2.09 28.07
CA MET A 6 12.22 -1.08 27.02
C MET A 6 10.98 -1.42 26.17
N SER A 7 10.04 -0.49 26.09
CA SER A 7 8.75 -0.62 25.41
C SER A 7 8.92 -0.77 23.89
N PHE A 8 7.93 -1.37 23.23
CA PHE A 8 7.92 -1.52 21.76
C PHE A 8 8.15 -0.18 21.03
N LYS A 9 7.54 0.89 21.55
CA LYS A 9 7.69 2.24 20.99
C LYS A 9 9.11 2.78 21.10
N GLU A 10 9.78 2.56 22.24
CA GLU A 10 11.18 2.96 22.42
C GLU A 10 12.12 2.17 21.50
N ARG A 11 11.80 0.88 21.22
CA ARG A 11 12.55 0.05 20.26
C ARG A 11 12.38 0.54 18.82
N GLU A 12 11.17 0.92 18.43
CA GLU A 12 10.88 1.44 17.09
C GLU A 12 11.53 2.82 16.89
N GLU A 13 11.49 3.70 17.90
CA GLU A 13 12.20 4.98 17.90
C GLU A 13 13.73 4.80 17.78
N LEU A 14 14.30 3.79 18.44
CA LEU A 14 15.71 3.42 18.31
C LEU A 14 16.06 2.92 16.91
N GLU A 15 15.22 2.06 16.32
CA GLU A 15 15.42 1.55 14.95
C GLU A 15 15.25 2.65 13.90
N GLU A 16 14.27 3.54 14.05
CA GLU A 16 14.06 4.66 13.13
C GLU A 16 15.22 5.65 13.22
N ARG A 17 15.72 5.90 14.42
CA ARG A 17 16.91 6.71 14.63
C ARG A 17 18.13 6.10 13.93
N ARG A 18 18.30 4.77 13.97
CA ARG A 18 19.34 4.06 13.20
C ARG A 18 19.17 4.27 11.68
N ARG A 19 17.95 4.20 11.14
CA ARG A 19 17.71 4.45 9.70
C ARG A 19 18.09 5.87 9.29
N ARG A 20 17.82 6.88 10.13
CA ARG A 20 18.24 8.28 9.89
C ARG A 20 19.75 8.44 9.87
N LEU A 21 20.48 7.69 10.71
CA LEU A 21 21.95 7.72 10.75
C LEU A 21 22.55 7.26 9.41
N VAL A 22 22.04 6.16 8.85
CA VAL A 22 22.46 5.65 7.53
C VAL A 22 22.15 6.64 6.41
N GLY A 23 20.98 7.30 6.44
CA GLY A 23 20.62 8.33 5.45
C GLY A 23 21.54 9.56 5.45
N SER A 24 22.07 9.96 6.62
CA SER A 24 22.96 11.12 6.75
C SER A 24 24.37 10.90 6.17
N PHE A 25 24.81 9.64 6.06
CA PHE A 25 26.12 9.26 5.53
C PHE A 25 26.30 9.64 4.05
N LEU A 26 25.23 9.56 3.26
CA LEU A 26 25.28 9.85 1.82
C LEU A 26 25.45 11.35 1.51
N ALA A 27 25.12 12.24 2.45
CA ALA A 27 25.15 13.68 2.23
C ALA A 27 26.53 14.34 2.45
N ALA A 28 27.43 13.72 3.23
CA ALA A 28 28.65 14.38 3.69
C ALA A 28 29.94 14.01 2.91
N ASN A 29 29.83 13.27 1.81
CA ASN A 29 31.00 12.92 0.97
C ASN A 29 31.53 14.07 0.09
N GLY A 30 31.07 15.31 0.33
CA GLY A 30 31.67 16.51 -0.25
C GLY A 30 33.08 16.74 0.30
N LYS A 31 34.09 16.70 -0.57
CA LYS A 31 35.48 17.07 -0.26
C LYS A 31 35.59 18.58 0.03
N GLU A 32 35.09 19.06 1.16
CA GLU A 32 35.43 20.40 1.63
C GLU A 32 36.86 20.35 2.18
N SER A 33 37.81 20.88 1.41
CA SER A 33 39.25 20.84 1.68
C SER A 33 39.68 21.67 2.91
N HIS A 34 38.78 22.48 3.50
CA HIS A 34 39.12 23.47 4.54
C HIS A 34 37.98 23.74 5.54
N ILE A 35 37.46 22.71 6.21
CA ILE A 35 36.39 22.89 7.21
C ILE A 35 36.81 23.84 8.35
N GLU A 36 38.11 23.91 8.65
CA GLU A 36 38.68 24.80 9.65
C GLU A 36 38.37 26.28 9.42
N GLN A 37 38.19 26.73 8.16
CA GLN A 37 37.84 28.12 7.82
C GLN A 37 36.43 28.50 8.29
N THR A 38 35.56 27.53 8.50
CA THR A 38 34.19 27.75 8.99
C THR A 38 34.10 27.79 10.50
N PHE A 39 35.18 27.45 11.21
CA PHE A 39 35.15 27.30 12.66
C PHE A 39 34.95 28.64 13.38
N ALA A 40 35.59 29.72 12.92
CA ALA A 40 35.42 31.05 13.51
C ALA A 40 33.95 31.51 13.46
N HIS A 41 33.26 31.26 12.33
CA HIS A 41 31.85 31.56 12.19
C HIS A 41 30.97 30.65 13.06
N SER A 42 31.26 29.34 13.09
CA SER A 42 30.39 28.33 13.70
C SER A 42 30.54 28.24 15.23
N PHE A 43 31.72 28.56 15.76
CA PHE A 43 32.08 28.41 17.17
C PHE A 43 32.47 29.74 17.84
N GLY A 44 32.44 30.86 17.11
CA GLY A 44 32.75 32.19 17.64
C GLY A 44 31.86 32.61 18.83
N ARG A 45 30.69 31.99 18.99
CA ARG A 45 29.84 32.18 20.18
C ARG A 45 30.50 31.71 21.49
N TRP A 46 31.32 30.65 21.41
CA TRP A 46 32.05 30.09 22.54
C TRP A 46 33.44 30.72 22.66
N LEU A 47 34.12 30.93 21.53
CA LEU A 47 35.48 31.44 21.47
C LEU A 47 35.48 32.86 20.89
N LYS A 48 35.25 33.83 21.77
CA LYS A 48 35.01 35.24 21.39
C LYS A 48 36.29 36.03 21.08
N HIS A 49 37.44 35.55 21.53
CA HIS A 49 38.70 36.25 21.36
C HIS A 49 39.24 36.05 19.94
N GLN A 50 39.32 37.12 19.14
CA GLN A 50 39.89 37.06 17.79
C GLN A 50 41.33 36.52 17.80
N ALA A 51 42.11 36.86 18.83
CA ALA A 51 43.47 36.35 19.01
C ALA A 51 43.56 34.81 19.15
N PHE A 52 42.48 34.14 19.56
CA PHE A 52 42.41 32.68 19.54
C PHE A 52 42.38 32.17 18.10
N TRP A 53 41.53 32.75 17.25
CA TRP A 53 41.35 32.34 15.86
C TRP A 53 42.59 32.65 15.02
N ASP A 54 43.21 33.81 15.23
CA ASP A 54 44.46 34.16 14.55
C ASP A 54 45.60 33.17 14.90
N ALA A 55 45.69 32.75 16.17
CA ALA A 55 46.63 31.72 16.60
C ALA A 55 46.27 30.31 16.08
N PHE A 56 44.98 30.00 15.97
CA PHE A 56 44.51 28.72 15.42
C PHE A 56 44.82 28.59 13.93
N ASP A 57 44.57 29.64 13.15
CA ASP A 57 44.89 29.69 11.72
C ASP A 57 46.40 29.59 11.49
N GLN A 58 47.19 30.34 12.28
CA GLN A 58 48.65 30.23 12.26
C GLN A 58 49.15 28.81 12.62
N ALA A 59 48.51 28.13 13.58
CA ALA A 59 48.86 26.75 13.92
C ALA A 59 48.54 25.78 12.77
N CYS A 60 47.41 25.97 12.09
CA CYS A 60 47.03 25.19 10.92
C CYS A 60 48.04 25.37 9.77
N GLU A 61 48.42 26.61 9.46
CA GLU A 61 49.43 26.94 8.45
C GLU A 61 50.81 26.34 8.79
N ASN A 62 51.27 26.50 10.04
CA ASN A 62 52.56 25.96 10.48
C ASN A 62 52.59 24.42 10.36
N THR A 63 51.49 23.75 10.69
CA THR A 63 51.39 22.29 10.58
C THR A 63 51.33 21.83 9.11
N MET A 64 50.82 22.67 8.21
CA MET A 64 50.90 22.43 6.76
C MET A 64 52.34 22.55 6.25
N LEU A 65 53.09 23.53 6.75
CA LEU A 65 54.49 23.79 6.39
C LEU A 65 55.53 22.96 7.17
N GLY A 66 55.10 22.14 8.13
CA GLY A 66 55.97 21.31 8.97
C GLY A 66 56.76 22.09 10.04
N GLN A 67 56.32 23.30 10.37
CA GLN A 67 56.95 24.20 11.35
C GLN A 67 56.40 23.97 12.76
N PRO A 68 57.19 24.23 13.81
CA PRO A 68 56.72 24.11 15.20
C PRO A 68 55.68 25.20 15.53
N TRP A 69 54.58 24.81 16.18
CA TRP A 69 53.48 25.72 16.54
C TRP A 69 53.30 25.88 18.05
N GLN A 70 54.38 25.73 18.83
CA GLN A 70 54.37 25.84 20.30
C GLN A 70 53.86 27.20 20.80
N ILE A 71 54.23 28.30 20.12
CA ILE A 71 53.79 29.65 20.47
C ILE A 71 52.28 29.81 20.22
N PRO A 72 51.74 29.50 19.01
CA PRO A 72 50.31 29.44 18.78
C PRO A 72 49.55 28.57 19.79
N ARG A 73 50.11 27.41 20.17
CA ARG A 73 49.52 26.52 21.18
C ARG A 73 49.30 27.22 22.52
N GLN A 74 50.32 27.90 23.03
CA GLN A 74 50.25 28.57 24.32
C GLN A 74 49.24 29.73 24.29
N MET A 75 49.18 30.46 23.16
CA MET A 75 48.19 31.52 22.95
C MET A 75 46.77 30.95 22.95
N MET A 76 46.49 29.91 22.18
CA MET A 76 45.17 29.26 22.15
C MET A 76 44.73 28.79 23.55
N ILE A 77 45.62 28.17 24.33
CA ILE A 77 45.31 27.72 25.70
C ILE A 77 45.05 28.91 26.65
N SER A 78 45.70 30.05 26.43
CA SER A 78 45.48 31.25 27.27
C SER A 78 44.16 31.96 26.99
N PHE A 79 43.63 31.84 25.75
CA PHE A 79 42.40 32.48 25.31
C PHE A 79 41.17 31.56 25.31
N SER A 80 41.30 30.32 25.76
CA SER A 80 40.20 29.35 25.78
C SER A 80 40.19 28.48 27.02
N LEU A 81 39.00 28.24 27.55
CA LEU A 81 38.76 27.22 28.56
C LEU A 81 38.44 25.87 27.89
N PRO A 82 38.75 24.72 28.53
CA PRO A 82 38.40 23.42 27.97
C PRO A 82 36.92 23.25 27.64
N GLN A 83 36.01 23.88 28.39
CA GLN A 83 34.58 23.86 28.11
C GLN A 83 34.21 24.62 26.83
N GLU A 84 34.93 25.71 26.52
CA GLU A 84 34.66 26.55 25.34
C GLU A 84 35.14 25.86 24.06
N VAL A 85 36.29 25.17 24.11
CA VAL A 85 36.82 24.37 22.98
C VAL A 85 35.89 23.21 22.61
N ASN A 86 35.18 22.66 23.60
CA ASN A 86 34.20 21.59 23.41
C ASN A 86 32.78 22.11 23.12
N GLY A 87 32.62 23.42 22.93
CA GLY A 87 31.35 24.03 22.56
C GLY A 87 30.81 23.45 21.26
N GLN A 88 29.49 23.26 21.20
CA GLN A 88 28.82 22.73 20.02
C GLN A 88 28.40 23.87 19.06
N ASP A 89 28.31 23.65 17.75
CA ASP A 89 27.74 24.59 16.77
C ASP A 89 26.19 24.57 16.79
N GLU A 90 25.54 25.25 15.85
CA GLU A 90 24.06 25.24 15.73
C GLU A 90 23.49 23.85 15.37
N ARG A 91 24.29 22.98 14.76
CA ARG A 91 23.93 21.60 14.42
C ARG A 91 24.26 20.63 15.57
N GLY A 92 24.88 21.13 16.63
CA GLY A 92 25.26 20.36 17.79
C GLY A 92 26.59 19.60 17.62
N GLU A 93 27.40 19.92 16.62
CA GLU A 93 28.73 19.33 16.39
C GLU A 93 29.81 20.11 17.14
N THR A 94 30.90 19.46 17.56
CA THR A 94 32.08 20.15 18.12
C THR A 94 33.13 20.37 17.03
N MET A 95 34.09 21.29 17.25
CA MET A 95 35.22 21.47 16.33
C MET A 95 35.95 20.14 16.06
N LEU A 96 36.09 19.31 17.09
CA LEU A 96 36.79 18.03 17.00
C LEU A 96 35.97 16.97 16.24
N THR A 97 34.63 16.93 16.39
CA THR A 97 33.80 15.99 15.62
C THR A 97 33.75 16.36 14.13
N LEU A 98 33.70 17.66 13.80
CA LEU A 98 33.78 18.13 12.41
C LEU A 98 35.15 17.82 11.78
N ALA A 99 36.25 18.14 12.47
CA ALA A 99 37.58 17.84 11.97
C ALA A 99 37.78 16.33 11.72
N ALA A 100 37.25 15.49 12.62
CA ALA A 100 37.29 14.04 12.47
C ALA A 100 36.43 13.52 11.30
N ALA A 101 35.23 14.05 11.09
CA ALA A 101 34.35 13.67 9.98
C ALA A 101 34.98 13.99 8.60
N HIS A 102 35.61 15.15 8.48
CA HIS A 102 36.27 15.60 7.25
C HIS A 102 37.69 15.03 7.04
N GLY A 103 38.20 14.21 7.97
CA GLY A 103 39.50 13.57 7.83
C GLY A 103 40.71 14.49 8.04
N ARG A 104 40.54 15.57 8.82
CA ARG A 104 41.59 16.59 9.05
C ARG A 104 42.55 16.18 10.16
N GLU A 105 43.39 15.18 9.90
CA GLU A 105 44.34 14.62 10.89
C GLU A 105 45.22 15.67 11.60
N LYS A 106 45.73 16.67 10.85
CA LYS A 106 46.56 17.75 11.38
C LYS A 106 45.78 18.66 12.34
N VAL A 107 44.55 19.02 11.96
CA VAL A 107 43.65 19.86 12.78
C VAL A 107 43.20 19.10 14.03
N VAL A 108 42.88 17.80 13.90
CA VAL A 108 42.56 16.92 15.04
C VAL A 108 43.71 16.90 16.05
N ASN A 109 44.96 16.78 15.59
CA ASN A 109 46.13 16.81 16.46
C ASN A 109 46.27 18.16 17.20
N ILE A 110 46.07 19.29 16.50
CA ILE A 110 46.09 20.64 17.10
C ILE A 110 45.01 20.73 18.20
N LEU A 111 43.76 20.36 17.88
CA LEU A 111 42.63 20.43 18.79
C LEU A 111 42.83 19.59 20.05
N CYS A 112 43.29 18.34 19.92
CA CYS A 112 43.60 17.50 21.09
C CYS A 112 44.70 18.12 21.98
N GLN A 113 45.71 18.76 21.37
CA GLN A 113 46.80 19.40 22.11
C GLN A 113 46.42 20.71 22.81
N ILE A 114 45.29 21.35 22.43
CA ILE A 114 44.67 22.48 23.16
C ILE A 114 43.55 22.03 24.13
N LYS A 115 43.57 20.76 24.54
CA LYS A 115 42.63 20.15 25.50
C LYS A 115 41.18 20.00 24.99
N ALA A 116 40.96 19.92 23.67
CA ALA A 116 39.68 19.41 23.16
C ALA A 116 39.49 17.95 23.61
N SER A 117 38.31 17.62 24.12
CA SER A 117 38.01 16.28 24.61
C SER A 117 37.63 15.37 23.43
N PRO A 118 38.36 14.27 23.18
CA PRO A 118 38.01 13.31 22.14
C PRO A 118 36.72 12.54 22.46
N TYR A 119 36.25 12.64 23.70
CA TYR A 119 35.03 12.01 24.20
C TYR A 119 33.84 12.99 24.25
N ALA A 120 34.03 14.27 23.88
CA ALA A 120 32.91 15.19 23.77
C ALA A 120 31.97 14.74 22.65
N GLU A 121 30.71 14.51 23.00
CA GLU A 121 29.70 14.02 22.07
C GLU A 121 28.96 15.18 21.40
N ASN A 122 28.61 15.00 20.14
CA ASN A 122 27.70 15.89 19.42
C ASN A 122 26.23 15.64 19.83
N SER A 123 25.29 16.40 19.25
CA SER A 123 23.85 16.22 19.45
C SER A 123 23.33 14.80 19.13
N LYS A 124 24.04 14.05 18.28
CA LYS A 124 23.72 12.64 17.96
C LYS A 124 24.24 11.65 19.00
N GLY A 125 25.04 12.09 19.97
CA GLY A 125 25.71 11.23 20.96
C GLY A 125 27.06 10.68 20.48
N TRP A 126 27.59 11.17 19.36
CA TRP A 126 28.82 10.66 18.76
C TRP A 126 30.01 11.53 19.12
N SER A 127 31.07 10.87 19.58
CA SER A 127 32.38 11.49 19.77
C SER A 127 33.15 11.63 18.45
N ALA A 128 34.35 12.22 18.51
CA ALA A 128 35.20 12.38 17.33
C ALA A 128 35.66 11.02 16.75
N VAL A 129 35.88 10.02 17.61
CA VAL A 129 36.23 8.64 17.21
C VAL A 129 35.09 8.00 16.41
N HIS A 130 33.85 8.16 16.88
CA HIS A 130 32.66 7.62 16.21
C HIS A 130 32.50 8.22 14.80
N ASN A 131 32.65 9.55 14.67
CA ASN A 131 32.60 10.23 13.37
C ASN A 131 33.71 9.73 12.43
N ALA A 132 34.95 9.63 12.91
CA ALA A 132 36.05 9.12 12.10
C ALA A 132 35.78 7.71 11.56
N ALA A 133 35.18 6.83 12.37
CA ALA A 133 34.85 5.47 11.95
C ALA A 133 33.70 5.41 10.93
N VAL A 134 32.62 6.15 11.14
CA VAL A 134 31.51 6.26 10.18
C VAL A 134 32.03 6.71 8.82
N TYR A 135 32.80 7.81 8.78
CA TYR A 135 33.28 8.40 7.54
C TYR A 135 34.56 7.77 6.97
N GLY A 136 35.00 6.63 7.52
CA GLY A 136 36.14 5.89 6.97
C GLY A 136 37.50 6.60 7.10
N ARG A 137 37.67 7.50 8.07
CA ARG A 137 38.89 8.30 8.25
C ARG A 137 39.94 7.57 9.10
N THR A 138 40.60 6.57 8.51
CA THR A 138 41.61 5.75 9.19
C THR A 138 42.79 6.57 9.70
N SER A 139 43.22 7.61 8.97
CA SER A 139 44.34 8.47 9.38
C SER A 139 44.04 9.28 10.65
N VAL A 140 42.79 9.72 10.84
CA VAL A 140 42.34 10.37 12.07
C VAL A 140 42.35 9.40 13.25
N LEU A 141 41.90 8.15 13.06
CA LEU A 141 41.98 7.13 14.10
C LEU A 141 43.43 6.79 14.46
N GLN A 142 44.34 6.79 13.49
CA GLN A 142 45.77 6.59 13.75
C GLN A 142 46.35 7.69 14.65
N VAL A 143 45.94 8.95 14.46
CA VAL A 143 46.30 10.05 15.36
C VAL A 143 45.76 9.79 16.77
N PHE A 144 44.50 9.38 16.91
CA PHE A 144 43.94 9.07 18.23
C PHE A 144 44.66 7.93 18.94
N ILE A 145 45.03 6.87 18.22
CA ILE A 145 45.83 5.76 18.77
C ILE A 145 47.20 6.27 19.24
N THR A 146 47.86 7.12 18.45
CA THR A 146 49.17 7.70 18.79
C THR A 146 49.09 8.58 20.04
N LEU A 147 47.96 9.26 20.23
CA LEU A 147 47.68 10.08 21.42
C LEU A 147 47.18 9.26 22.62
N GLY A 148 47.09 7.93 22.51
CA GLY A 148 46.64 7.05 23.60
C GLY A 148 45.15 7.16 23.92
N ILE A 149 44.33 7.58 22.96
CA ILE A 149 42.88 7.70 23.10
C ILE A 149 42.23 6.34 22.86
N ASP A 150 41.28 5.96 23.73
CA ASP A 150 40.52 4.72 23.59
C ASP A 150 39.56 4.82 22.39
N ILE A 151 39.82 4.00 21.37
CA ILE A 151 39.03 3.93 20.14
C ILE A 151 37.87 2.94 20.21
N ASP A 152 37.71 2.19 21.31
CA ASP A 152 36.67 1.17 21.45
C ASP A 152 35.59 1.55 22.48
N ARG A 153 35.52 2.84 22.80
CA ARG A 153 34.50 3.40 23.67
C ARG A 153 33.16 3.48 22.93
N PRO A 154 32.05 3.01 23.53
CA PRO A 154 30.72 3.12 22.94
C PRO A 154 30.16 4.55 23.03
N ASP A 155 29.23 4.87 22.12
CA ASP A 155 28.51 6.13 22.13
C ASP A 155 27.54 6.24 23.34
N GLY A 156 27.20 7.47 23.74
CA GLY A 156 26.37 7.71 24.92
C GLY A 156 24.89 7.41 24.76
N LYS A 157 24.40 7.02 23.58
CA LYS A 157 22.95 6.91 23.31
C LYS A 157 22.49 5.51 22.89
N LEU A 158 23.18 4.87 21.96
CA LEU A 158 22.90 3.50 21.48
C LEU A 158 23.91 2.49 22.03
N HIS A 159 24.96 2.94 22.71
CA HIS A 159 26.15 2.17 23.03
C HIS A 159 26.81 1.56 21.79
N TYR A 160 26.76 2.25 20.65
CA TYR A 160 27.42 1.76 19.44
C TYR A 160 28.91 2.07 19.53
N THR A 161 29.75 1.05 19.40
CA THR A 161 31.19 1.24 19.23
C THR A 161 31.50 1.71 17.80
N PRO A 162 32.69 2.27 17.55
CA PRO A 162 33.14 2.61 16.21
C PRO A 162 33.05 1.45 15.20
N ALA A 163 33.20 0.19 15.64
CA ALA A 163 32.99 -0.99 14.81
C ALA A 163 31.51 -1.19 14.41
N HIS A 164 30.56 -0.99 15.32
CA HIS A 164 29.12 -1.04 15.00
C HIS A 164 28.76 0.01 13.93
N LEU A 165 29.34 1.21 14.06
CA LEU A 165 29.10 2.29 13.12
C LEU A 165 29.67 2.00 11.74
N ALA A 166 30.91 1.52 11.65
CA ALA A 166 31.52 1.11 10.39
C ALA A 166 30.74 -0.03 9.70
N ALA A 167 30.21 -0.98 10.48
CA ALA A 167 29.35 -2.04 9.96
C ALA A 167 28.00 -1.53 9.45
N SER A 168 27.45 -0.46 10.03
CA SER A 168 26.15 0.09 9.61
C SER A 168 26.17 0.79 8.25
N VAL A 169 27.36 1.17 7.76
CA VAL A 169 27.58 1.81 6.46
C VAL A 169 28.30 0.91 5.45
N ASP A 170 28.44 -0.39 5.73
CA ASP A 170 29.21 -1.37 4.93
C ASP A 170 30.66 -0.95 4.65
N ASN A 171 31.31 -0.25 5.59
CA ASN A 171 32.71 0.16 5.45
C ASN A 171 33.68 -0.92 5.96
N VAL A 172 33.93 -1.89 5.10
CA VAL A 172 34.80 -3.05 5.37
C VAL A 172 36.24 -2.65 5.64
N GLU A 173 36.76 -1.66 4.90
CA GLU A 173 38.14 -1.22 5.04
C GLU A 173 38.39 -0.63 6.43
N MET A 174 37.40 0.10 6.97
CA MET A 174 37.44 0.55 8.36
C MET A 174 37.41 -0.63 9.34
N LEU A 175 36.55 -1.64 9.13
CA LEU A 175 36.56 -2.83 10.00
C LEU A 175 37.88 -3.61 9.93
N ARG A 176 38.49 -3.73 8.75
CA ARG A 176 39.82 -4.33 8.57
C ARG A 176 40.90 -3.55 9.33
N PHE A 177 40.87 -2.22 9.23
CA PHE A 177 41.77 -1.35 9.98
C PHE A 177 41.58 -1.55 11.49
N LEU A 178 40.35 -1.42 12.01
CA LEU A 178 40.06 -1.60 13.44
C LEU A 178 40.50 -2.98 13.93
N HIS A 179 40.24 -4.04 13.17
CA HIS A 179 40.68 -5.39 13.49
C HIS A 179 42.21 -5.52 13.53
N SER A 180 42.93 -4.88 12.60
CA SER A 180 44.40 -4.91 12.55
C SER A 180 45.08 -4.22 13.74
N THR A 181 44.38 -3.30 14.42
CA THR A 181 44.94 -2.62 15.60
C THR A 181 44.99 -3.51 16.84
N HIS A 182 44.18 -4.57 16.91
CA HIS A 182 43.98 -5.40 18.11
C HIS A 182 43.54 -4.63 19.37
N LEU A 183 43.08 -3.38 19.23
CA LEU A 183 42.60 -2.53 20.32
C LEU A 183 41.07 -2.53 20.49
N VAL A 184 40.34 -3.21 19.59
CA VAL A 184 38.88 -3.12 19.47
C VAL A 184 38.24 -4.49 19.69
N ASP A 185 37.26 -4.54 20.59
CA ASP A 185 36.47 -5.73 20.87
C ASP A 185 35.15 -5.74 20.09
N PHE A 186 35.08 -6.61 19.08
CA PHE A 186 33.90 -6.78 18.24
C PHE A 186 32.73 -7.53 18.92
N SER A 187 32.97 -8.12 20.10
CA SER A 187 31.95 -8.85 20.87
C SER A 187 31.06 -7.94 21.73
N LYS A 188 31.47 -6.67 21.93
CA LYS A 188 30.68 -5.67 22.63
C LYS A 188 29.28 -5.58 22.02
N THR A 189 28.28 -5.46 22.88
CA THR A 189 26.88 -5.34 22.49
C THR A 189 26.35 -3.94 22.76
N SER A 190 25.49 -3.47 21.88
CA SER A 190 24.75 -2.22 22.04
C SER A 190 23.58 -2.37 23.01
N VAL A 191 22.83 -1.27 23.27
CA VAL A 191 21.71 -1.26 24.22
C VAL A 191 20.63 -2.31 23.91
N ASN A 192 20.43 -2.63 22.63
CA ASN A 192 19.47 -3.65 22.19
C ASN A 192 20.06 -5.08 22.15
N GLY A 193 21.28 -5.27 22.67
CA GLY A 193 22.00 -6.54 22.65
C GLY A 193 22.63 -6.93 21.32
N SER A 194 22.53 -6.09 20.29
CA SER A 194 23.14 -6.35 18.99
C SER A 194 24.66 -6.14 19.07
N ASN A 195 25.43 -7.15 18.68
CA ASN A 195 26.86 -7.02 18.38
C ASN A 195 27.07 -6.49 16.95
N VAL A 196 28.34 -6.33 16.54
CA VAL A 196 28.71 -5.79 15.22
C VAL A 196 28.12 -6.63 14.07
N LEU A 197 28.04 -7.95 14.22
CA LEU A 197 27.47 -8.85 13.20
C LEU A 197 25.95 -8.68 13.04
N HIS A 198 25.22 -8.44 14.13
CA HIS A 198 23.79 -8.10 14.06
C HIS A 198 23.56 -6.79 13.32
N VAL A 199 24.37 -5.76 13.59
CA VAL A 199 24.25 -4.47 12.92
C VAL A 199 24.61 -4.56 11.44
N ALA A 200 25.66 -5.31 11.08
CA ALA A 200 26.01 -5.58 9.69
C ALA A 200 24.85 -6.31 8.98
N ALA A 201 24.27 -7.32 9.64
CA ALA A 201 23.19 -8.11 9.07
C ALA A 201 21.91 -7.30 8.85
N ALA A 202 21.58 -6.43 9.81
CA ALA A 202 20.42 -5.57 9.75
C ALA A 202 20.57 -4.39 8.77
N SER A 203 21.79 -4.08 8.33
CA SER A 203 22.08 -2.97 7.40
C SER A 203 22.28 -3.45 5.96
N GLY A 204 22.26 -4.77 5.73
CA GLY A 204 22.53 -5.35 4.42
C GLY A 204 24.00 -5.29 4.02
N ALA A 205 24.93 -5.12 4.98
CA ALA A 205 26.35 -4.94 4.76
C ALA A 205 27.05 -6.28 4.45
N ASP A 206 26.87 -6.79 3.23
CA ASP A 206 27.30 -8.12 2.79
C ASP A 206 28.81 -8.31 2.87
N LYS A 207 29.59 -7.29 2.52
CA LYS A 207 31.05 -7.38 2.60
C LYS A 207 31.54 -7.37 4.05
N CYS A 208 30.92 -6.56 4.91
CA CYS A 208 31.23 -6.56 6.34
C CYS A 208 30.86 -7.91 6.98
N VAL A 209 29.71 -8.48 6.63
CA VAL A 209 29.28 -9.81 7.12
C VAL A 209 30.27 -10.90 6.67
N ALA A 210 30.68 -10.90 5.41
CA ALA A 210 31.68 -11.84 4.90
C ALA A 210 33.02 -11.71 5.65
N PHE A 211 33.50 -10.48 5.88
CA PHE A 211 34.71 -10.23 6.66
C PHE A 211 34.58 -10.74 8.10
N LEU A 212 33.52 -10.35 8.81
CA LEU A 212 33.31 -10.72 10.21
C LEU A 212 33.17 -12.23 10.41
N LEU A 213 32.48 -12.93 9.50
CA LEU A 213 32.37 -14.40 9.54
C LEU A 213 33.72 -15.10 9.35
N SER A 214 34.64 -14.48 8.60
CA SER A 214 35.98 -15.03 8.34
C SER A 214 37.01 -14.68 9.42
N ALA A 215 36.99 -13.44 9.91
CA ALA A 215 38.00 -12.89 10.80
C ALA A 215 37.65 -13.03 12.29
N CYS A 216 36.35 -13.11 12.62
CA CYS A 216 35.86 -13.16 14.00
C CYS A 216 34.88 -14.34 14.19
N PRO A 217 35.37 -15.59 14.13
CA PRO A 217 34.52 -16.79 14.20
C PRO A 217 33.78 -16.95 15.53
N ASP A 218 34.26 -16.30 16.60
CA ASP A 218 33.64 -16.35 17.94
C ASP A 218 32.33 -15.53 18.03
N LEU A 219 32.09 -14.63 17.06
CA LEU A 219 30.88 -13.82 16.97
C LEU A 219 29.69 -14.58 16.36
N LYS A 220 29.86 -15.86 15.99
CA LYS A 220 28.85 -16.65 15.26
C LYS A 220 27.56 -16.80 16.05
N PHE A 221 26.50 -16.24 15.48
CA PHE A 221 25.07 -16.49 15.76
C PHE A 221 24.63 -16.43 17.22
N GLN A 222 25.40 -15.73 18.06
CA GLN A 222 24.91 -15.36 19.39
C GLN A 222 23.62 -14.59 19.23
N ALA A 223 22.63 -14.93 20.03
CA ALA A 223 21.39 -14.20 20.08
C ALA A 223 21.60 -12.88 20.82
N ASP A 224 20.99 -11.80 20.34
CA ASP A 224 20.91 -10.58 21.15
C ASP A 224 20.17 -10.88 22.47
N HIS A 225 20.55 -10.24 23.56
CA HIS A 225 20.00 -10.58 24.88
C HIS A 225 18.56 -10.06 25.09
N VAL A 226 18.07 -9.19 24.20
CA VAL A 226 16.78 -8.50 24.36
C VAL A 226 15.65 -9.24 23.65
N LEU A 227 15.88 -9.67 22.42
CA LEU A 227 14.92 -10.33 21.55
C LEU A 227 15.27 -11.81 21.32
N HIS A 228 16.44 -12.24 21.79
CA HIS A 228 16.99 -13.56 21.46
C HIS A 228 17.08 -13.79 19.94
N GLU A 229 17.20 -12.71 19.17
CA GLU A 229 17.35 -12.76 17.72
C GLU A 229 18.83 -12.91 17.37
N ASN A 230 19.16 -13.88 16.52
CA ASN A 230 20.50 -13.95 15.93
C ASN A 230 20.63 -13.06 14.67
N PRO A 231 21.83 -12.85 14.11
CA PRO A 231 22.03 -12.00 12.93
C PRO A 231 21.22 -12.42 11.70
N ALA A 232 20.90 -13.72 11.53
CA ALA A 232 20.09 -14.18 10.41
C ALA A 232 18.62 -13.76 10.56
N HIS A 233 18.09 -13.68 11.79
CA HIS A 233 16.76 -13.09 12.05
C HIS A 233 16.74 -11.61 11.64
N LYS A 234 17.79 -10.84 11.97
CA LYS A 234 17.89 -9.43 11.55
C LYS A 234 17.95 -9.27 10.03
N ALA A 235 18.73 -10.10 9.34
CA ALA A 235 18.82 -10.07 7.88
C ALA A 235 17.48 -10.40 7.21
N ALA A 236 16.75 -11.37 7.77
CA ALA A 236 15.39 -11.71 7.35
C ALA A 236 14.40 -10.56 7.61
N LYS A 237 14.39 -10.00 8.83
CA LYS A 237 13.52 -8.90 9.26
C LYS A 237 13.68 -7.65 8.39
N HIS A 238 14.90 -7.37 7.92
CA HIS A 238 15.18 -6.20 7.09
C HIS A 238 15.25 -6.51 5.58
N CYS A 239 14.84 -7.72 5.15
CA CYS A 239 14.80 -8.12 3.75
C CYS A 239 16.16 -8.03 3.02
N HIS A 240 17.22 -8.54 3.65
CA HIS A 240 18.58 -8.60 3.08
C HIS A 240 18.96 -10.04 2.65
N PRO A 241 18.54 -10.47 1.44
CA PRO A 241 18.63 -11.88 1.02
C PRO A 241 20.06 -12.39 0.88
N LEU A 242 20.97 -11.56 0.33
CA LEU A 242 22.37 -11.93 0.13
C LEU A 242 23.06 -12.20 1.48
N VAL A 243 22.89 -11.27 2.42
CA VAL A 243 23.38 -11.41 3.80
C VAL A 243 22.77 -12.61 4.51
N TYR A 244 21.45 -12.81 4.37
CA TYR A 244 20.77 -13.97 4.95
C TYR A 244 21.36 -15.28 4.43
N SER A 245 21.60 -15.38 3.13
CA SER A 245 22.22 -16.55 2.50
C SER A 245 23.65 -16.78 3.02
N GLN A 246 24.46 -15.74 3.15
CA GLN A 246 25.83 -15.82 3.69
C GLN A 246 25.84 -16.30 5.14
N LEU A 247 24.93 -15.79 5.98
CA LEU A 247 24.80 -16.22 7.37
C LEU A 247 24.31 -17.68 7.48
N ARG A 248 23.37 -18.09 6.60
CA ARG A 248 22.87 -19.47 6.55
C ARG A 248 23.97 -20.46 6.11
N THR A 249 24.72 -20.12 5.06
CA THR A 249 25.89 -20.89 4.61
C THR A 249 26.98 -20.92 5.67
N GLY A 250 27.13 -19.84 6.45
CA GLY A 250 28.01 -19.76 7.61
C GLY A 250 27.56 -20.60 8.81
N GLY A 251 26.35 -21.18 8.79
CA GLY A 251 25.82 -22.09 9.83
C GLY A 251 24.68 -21.53 10.69
N ALA A 252 24.15 -20.34 10.41
CA ALA A 252 23.04 -19.77 11.19
C ALA A 252 21.79 -20.65 11.09
N ARG A 253 21.10 -20.89 12.22
CA ARG A 253 19.78 -21.55 12.26
C ARG A 253 18.72 -20.55 12.70
N LEU A 254 17.54 -20.63 12.10
CA LEU A 254 16.35 -19.94 12.60
C LEU A 254 15.67 -20.92 13.56
N GLU A 255 15.66 -20.61 14.85
CA GLU A 255 14.88 -21.36 15.83
C GLU A 255 13.56 -20.61 16.03
N PHE A 256 12.44 -21.32 15.87
CA PHE A 256 11.10 -20.75 15.70
C PHE A 256 10.47 -20.19 17.00
N GLU A 257 11.18 -20.17 18.11
CA GLU A 257 10.57 -19.96 19.43
C GLU A 257 10.28 -18.49 19.80
N ASN A 258 10.79 -17.50 19.05
CA ASN A 258 10.66 -16.07 19.43
C ASN A 258 10.22 -15.10 18.32
N VAL A 259 9.34 -15.51 17.41
CA VAL A 259 8.82 -14.57 16.38
C VAL A 259 7.49 -13.97 16.82
N GLU A 260 7.54 -12.77 17.43
CA GLU A 260 6.48 -11.79 17.24
C GLU A 260 6.34 -11.59 15.71
N VAL A 261 5.15 -11.88 15.20
CA VAL A 261 4.79 -11.96 13.78
C VAL A 261 5.18 -10.68 13.05
N THR A 262 6.37 -10.62 12.45
CA THR A 262 6.72 -9.65 11.42
C THR A 262 7.83 -10.18 10.50
N VAL A 263 7.59 -10.05 9.19
CA VAL A 263 8.56 -10.09 8.09
C VAL A 263 9.21 -11.43 7.76
N LEU A 264 8.63 -12.12 6.77
CA LEU A 264 9.41 -12.88 5.78
C LEU A 264 8.73 -12.76 4.41
N SER A 265 9.30 -11.94 3.52
CA SER A 265 8.91 -11.86 2.11
C SER A 265 10.02 -12.35 1.16
N SER A 266 9.55 -13.01 0.11
CA SER A 266 10.10 -13.21 -1.24
C SER A 266 11.45 -13.90 -1.53
N HIS A 267 12.38 -14.11 -0.58
CA HIS A 267 13.62 -14.83 -0.91
C HIS A 267 13.66 -16.32 -0.48
N LEU A 268 12.80 -16.74 0.45
CA LEU A 268 12.77 -18.11 0.98
C LEU A 268 12.03 -19.13 0.08
N LEU A 269 11.32 -18.66 -0.95
CA LEU A 269 10.50 -19.51 -1.83
C LEU A 269 11.27 -20.14 -3.01
N THR A 270 12.53 -19.76 -3.24
CA THR A 270 13.34 -20.34 -4.33
C THR A 270 14.36 -21.38 -3.87
N THR A 271 14.57 -21.54 -2.56
CA THR A 271 15.62 -22.43 -2.00
C THR A 271 15.08 -23.63 -1.20
N LEU A 272 13.77 -23.86 -1.14
CA LEU A 272 13.20 -24.98 -0.39
C LEU A 272 12.95 -26.21 -1.28
N PRO A 273 13.57 -27.37 -0.97
CA PRO A 273 13.21 -28.64 -1.60
C PRO A 273 11.78 -29.02 -1.24
N THR A 274 11.08 -29.53 -2.24
CA THR A 274 9.78 -30.19 -2.15
C THR A 274 9.75 -31.21 -1.02
N THR A 275 8.93 -30.95 0.01
CA THR A 275 8.05 -31.90 0.75
C THR A 275 7.89 -31.47 2.22
N SER A 276 6.80 -30.76 2.53
CA SER A 276 6.00 -30.76 3.77
C SER A 276 5.31 -29.40 3.90
N SER A 277 4.23 -29.17 3.15
CA SER A 277 2.85 -29.50 3.50
C SER A 277 2.11 -28.35 4.20
N ILE A 278 1.51 -27.50 3.36
CA ILE A 278 0.12 -27.00 3.45
C ILE A 278 -0.23 -26.00 4.57
N THR A 279 0.43 -25.98 5.73
CA THR A 279 0.18 -24.95 6.77
C THR A 279 0.82 -23.59 6.44
N THR A 280 1.85 -23.57 5.60
CA THR A 280 2.58 -22.36 5.18
C THR A 280 1.88 -21.57 4.06
N LEU A 281 0.94 -22.19 3.35
CA LEU A 281 0.22 -21.55 2.23
C LEU A 281 -0.91 -20.64 2.73
N THR A 282 -1.51 -20.95 3.89
CA THR A 282 -2.64 -20.21 4.47
C THR A 282 -2.22 -18.84 5.02
N ILE A 283 -0.95 -18.68 5.40
CA ILE A 283 -0.40 -17.44 5.96
C ILE A 283 0.03 -16.45 4.85
N ALA A 284 0.26 -16.95 3.63
CA ALA A 284 0.75 -16.13 2.50
C ALA A 284 -0.31 -15.18 1.91
N ILE A 285 -1.59 -15.33 2.28
CA ILE A 285 -2.73 -14.65 1.62
C ILE A 285 -3.20 -13.40 2.40
N GLU A 286 -2.77 -13.17 3.66
CA GLU A 286 -3.41 -12.17 4.53
C GLU A 286 -2.65 -10.86 4.82
N CYS A 287 -1.41 -10.63 4.33
CA CYS A 287 -0.55 -9.53 4.83
C CYS A 287 0.01 -8.52 3.79
N ASP A 288 -0.80 -8.03 2.85
CA ASP A 288 -0.36 -7.02 1.86
C ASP A 288 -0.59 -5.56 2.33
N VAL A 289 0.34 -4.97 3.09
CA VAL A 289 0.51 -3.49 3.22
C VAL A 289 2.00 -3.12 3.48
N LEU A 290 2.59 -2.33 2.54
CA LEU A 290 3.85 -1.54 2.59
C LEU A 290 5.22 -2.26 2.39
N ASN A 291 5.66 -2.42 1.14
CA ASN A 291 6.70 -1.55 0.54
C ASN A 291 7.11 -1.98 -0.90
N TYR A 292 6.83 -1.06 -1.82
CA TYR A 292 7.45 -0.89 -3.12
C TYR A 292 8.97 -0.75 -2.95
N PHE A 293 9.78 -1.67 -3.50
CA PHE A 293 11.07 -1.36 -4.14
C PHE A 293 11.80 -2.55 -4.83
N HIS A 294 11.25 -3.77 -4.85
CA HIS A 294 11.98 -4.93 -5.41
C HIS A 294 11.24 -5.78 -6.46
N ILE A 295 10.33 -5.19 -7.24
CA ILE A 295 9.74 -5.82 -8.44
C ILE A 295 10.20 -5.07 -9.70
N SER A 296 11.51 -4.94 -9.88
CA SER A 296 12.10 -4.49 -11.15
C SER A 296 13.09 -5.53 -11.71
N ILE A 297 13.71 -6.34 -10.84
CA ILE A 297 14.74 -7.32 -11.24
C ILE A 297 14.14 -8.68 -11.65
N LEU A 298 12.91 -9.01 -11.22
CA LEU A 298 12.21 -10.24 -11.64
C LEU A 298 11.45 -10.10 -12.97
N PHE A 299 11.22 -8.87 -13.44
CA PHE A 299 10.51 -8.63 -14.71
C PHE A 299 11.42 -8.77 -15.93
N ASP A 300 12.73 -8.51 -15.79
CA ASP A 300 13.69 -8.63 -16.90
C ASP A 300 13.93 -10.09 -17.33
N SER A 301 13.97 -11.03 -16.39
CA SER A 301 14.13 -12.47 -16.70
C SER A 301 12.86 -13.09 -17.31
N PHE A 302 11.68 -12.60 -16.90
CA PHE A 302 10.40 -13.05 -17.45
C PHE A 302 10.08 -12.40 -18.79
N GLN A 303 10.48 -11.14 -19.00
CA GLN A 303 10.39 -10.46 -20.30
C GLN A 303 11.28 -11.10 -21.36
N ASP A 304 12.46 -11.62 -21.01
CA ASP A 304 13.32 -12.30 -21.99
C ASP A 304 12.74 -13.65 -22.45
N THR A 305 12.10 -14.38 -21.54
CA THR A 305 11.44 -15.66 -21.86
C THR A 305 10.12 -15.43 -22.61
N SER A 306 9.36 -14.39 -22.23
CA SER A 306 8.16 -13.92 -22.92
C SER A 306 8.46 -13.36 -24.31
N ARG A 307 9.52 -12.55 -24.48
CA ARG A 307 9.98 -12.06 -25.80
C ARG A 307 10.44 -13.18 -26.72
N ARG A 308 11.15 -14.19 -26.21
CA ARG A 308 11.54 -15.36 -27.01
C ARG A 308 10.33 -16.16 -27.48
N THR A 309 9.34 -16.34 -26.59
CA THR A 309 8.09 -17.06 -26.91
C THR A 309 7.17 -16.25 -27.83
N MET A 310 7.07 -14.93 -27.63
CA MET A 310 6.33 -14.00 -28.50
C MET A 310 7.00 -13.85 -29.87
N ASN A 311 8.32 -13.80 -29.98
CA ASN A 311 9.01 -13.72 -31.26
C ASN A 311 8.91 -15.03 -32.07
N GLU A 312 8.84 -16.19 -31.42
CA GLU A 312 8.52 -17.45 -32.10
C GLU A 312 7.04 -17.55 -32.52
N LEU A 313 6.11 -16.98 -31.73
CA LEU A 313 4.69 -16.93 -32.07
C LEU A 313 4.36 -15.90 -33.17
N THR A 314 5.08 -14.78 -33.21
CA THR A 314 4.90 -13.71 -34.21
C THR A 314 5.48 -14.14 -35.58
N LYS A 315 6.52 -14.98 -35.62
CA LYS A 315 6.97 -15.64 -36.86
C LYS A 315 5.96 -16.63 -37.45
N ARG A 316 4.99 -17.11 -36.67
CA ARG A 316 3.98 -18.10 -37.10
C ARG A 316 2.62 -17.53 -37.49
N LYS A 317 2.39 -16.23 -37.32
CA LYS A 317 1.16 -15.56 -37.80
C LYS A 317 1.53 -14.35 -38.65
N GLY A 318 1.64 -14.58 -39.96
CA GLY A 318 1.79 -13.51 -40.94
C GLY A 318 0.60 -12.57 -40.91
N VAL A 319 0.86 -11.31 -40.56
CA VAL A 319 0.02 -10.15 -40.91
C VAL A 319 0.98 -9.03 -41.28
N SER A 320 0.92 -8.59 -42.54
CA SER A 320 1.78 -7.57 -43.13
C SER A 320 1.54 -6.20 -42.49
N ALA A 321 2.58 -5.60 -41.93
CA ALA A 321 2.61 -4.17 -41.66
C ALA A 321 2.98 -3.44 -42.95
N VAL A 322 2.14 -2.47 -43.30
CA VAL A 322 2.24 -1.60 -44.46
C VAL A 322 3.56 -0.81 -44.44
N ASP A 323 4.29 -0.91 -45.54
CA ASP A 323 5.49 -0.11 -45.83
C ASP A 323 5.15 1.39 -45.81
N VAL A 324 5.86 2.14 -44.97
CA VAL A 324 6.09 3.58 -45.18
C VAL A 324 7.56 3.74 -45.48
N GLN A 325 7.88 3.72 -46.77
CA GLN A 325 9.18 4.14 -47.28
C GLN A 325 9.30 5.66 -47.15
N LEU A 326 10.37 6.11 -46.49
CA LEU A 326 10.94 7.43 -46.72
C LEU A 326 12.44 7.22 -46.98
N GLU A 327 12.81 7.36 -48.25
CA GLU A 327 14.17 7.45 -48.74
C GLU A 327 14.78 8.84 -48.48
N ASP A 328 16.09 8.90 -48.74
CA ASP A 328 17.02 10.03 -48.81
C ASP A 328 17.74 10.42 -47.50
N SER A 329 19.05 10.60 -47.46
CA SER A 329 20.13 10.42 -48.46
C SER A 329 21.49 10.50 -47.72
N ALA A 330 22.56 10.12 -48.41
CA ALA A 330 23.91 9.86 -47.91
C ALA A 330 24.59 10.98 -47.06
N SER A 331 25.26 10.59 -45.95
CA SER A 331 26.70 10.85 -45.73
C SER A 331 27.21 10.32 -44.37
N SER A 332 28.44 9.81 -44.41
CA SER A 332 29.32 9.37 -43.32
C SER A 332 28.87 8.19 -42.42
N LYS A 333 29.61 7.09 -42.56
CA LYS A 333 29.68 6.00 -41.58
C LYS A 333 30.19 6.54 -40.24
N CYS A 334 29.31 6.64 -39.26
CA CYS A 334 29.67 6.50 -37.86
C CYS A 334 28.97 5.23 -37.34
N ASP A 335 29.74 4.17 -37.11
CA ASP A 335 29.31 2.92 -36.47
C ASP A 335 29.08 3.15 -34.97
N GLY A 336 28.17 4.07 -34.63
CA GLY A 336 27.74 4.36 -33.26
C GLY A 336 26.37 3.73 -32.99
N VAL A 337 26.27 2.91 -31.95
CA VAL A 337 25.01 2.32 -31.49
C VAL A 337 23.95 3.42 -31.29
N ARG A 338 22.82 3.33 -31.99
CA ARG A 338 21.66 4.22 -31.80
C ARG A 338 20.72 3.59 -30.78
N ALA A 339 20.73 4.08 -29.55
CA ALA A 339 19.70 3.72 -28.58
C ALA A 339 18.49 4.65 -28.79
N ILE A 340 17.29 4.07 -28.82
CA ILE A 340 16.03 4.80 -28.92
C ILE A 340 15.23 4.47 -27.68
N GLU A 341 14.93 5.50 -26.89
CA GLU A 341 14.10 5.38 -25.70
C GLU A 341 12.69 5.86 -26.02
N TYR A 342 11.72 5.01 -25.71
CA TYR A 342 10.31 5.32 -25.85
C TYR A 342 9.75 5.58 -24.46
N ASP A 343 9.11 6.73 -24.30
CA ASP A 343 8.27 6.93 -23.12
C ASP A 343 6.97 6.15 -23.32
N ILE A 344 6.91 4.99 -22.68
CA ILE A 344 5.76 4.07 -22.77
C ILE A 344 4.54 4.57 -21.98
N ARG A 345 4.62 5.74 -21.34
CA ARG A 345 3.46 6.34 -20.69
C ARG A 345 2.40 6.72 -21.73
N PRO A 346 1.11 6.44 -21.47
CA PRO A 346 0.01 6.70 -22.42
C PRO A 346 -0.12 8.19 -22.82
N SER A 347 0.23 9.07 -21.90
CA SER A 347 0.31 10.53 -22.10
C SER A 347 1.38 10.95 -23.11
N CYS A 348 2.42 10.13 -23.28
CA CYS A 348 3.59 10.38 -24.10
C CYS A 348 3.54 9.57 -25.42
N ALA A 349 2.45 8.86 -25.69
CA ALA A 349 2.29 8.01 -26.86
C ALA A 349 2.42 8.74 -28.22
N ASN A 350 2.21 10.06 -28.22
CA ASN A 350 2.36 10.92 -29.41
C ASN A 350 3.68 11.73 -29.40
N GLU A 351 4.52 11.59 -28.37
CA GLU A 351 5.79 12.27 -28.28
C GLU A 351 6.86 11.52 -29.09
N PRO A 352 7.72 12.24 -29.84
CA PRO A 352 8.77 11.59 -30.61
C PRO A 352 9.76 10.89 -29.66
N PRO A 353 10.21 9.67 -29.98
CA PRO A 353 11.11 8.92 -29.12
C PRO A 353 12.47 9.62 -28.98
N LEU A 354 13.06 9.53 -27.79
CA LEU A 354 14.37 10.09 -27.49
C LEU A 354 15.44 9.25 -28.18
N ARG A 355 16.30 9.90 -28.98
CA ARG A 355 17.35 9.24 -29.75
C ARG A 355 18.71 9.58 -29.18
N TYR A 356 19.51 8.56 -28.89
CA TYR A 356 20.86 8.70 -28.36
C TYR A 356 21.90 8.23 -29.38
N ILE A 357 23.00 8.96 -29.47
CA ILE A 357 24.18 8.57 -30.23
C ILE A 357 25.35 8.38 -29.24
N SER A 358 26.18 7.36 -29.49
CA SER A 358 27.40 7.12 -28.73
C SER A 358 28.51 8.08 -29.19
N GLU A 359 28.97 8.95 -28.28
CA GLU A 359 30.19 9.75 -28.42
C GLU A 359 31.21 9.31 -27.36
N GLY A 360 32.17 8.47 -27.76
CA GLY A 360 33.16 7.90 -26.82
C GLY A 360 32.51 6.99 -25.77
N GLU A 361 32.74 7.24 -24.48
CA GLU A 361 32.16 6.48 -23.36
C GLU A 361 30.78 7.02 -22.88
N ARG A 362 30.21 8.05 -23.53
CA ARG A 362 28.93 8.66 -23.12
C ARG A 362 27.87 8.60 -24.22
N LEU A 363 26.62 8.42 -23.81
CA LEU A 363 25.44 8.54 -24.68
C LEU A 363 24.96 9.98 -24.65
N VAL A 364 24.75 10.58 -25.82
CA VAL A 364 24.32 11.97 -25.96
C VAL A 364 22.98 12.04 -26.68
N LEU A 365 22.05 12.84 -26.13
CA LEU A 365 20.69 13.02 -26.66
C LEU A 365 20.73 13.87 -27.93
N THR A 366 20.11 13.38 -29.01
CA THR A 366 19.98 14.10 -30.28
C THR A 366 18.56 14.61 -30.47
N ASP A 367 18.42 15.91 -30.74
CA ASP A 367 17.13 16.50 -31.07
C ASP A 367 16.76 16.18 -32.52
N ALA A 368 15.57 15.63 -32.74
CA ALA A 368 15.14 15.10 -34.04
C ALA A 368 14.96 16.18 -35.12
N LYS A 369 15.07 17.48 -34.78
CA LYS A 369 14.90 18.60 -35.72
C LYS A 369 16.14 19.45 -35.98
N ALA A 370 17.22 19.31 -35.21
CA ALA A 370 18.44 20.05 -35.44
C ALA A 370 19.62 19.17 -35.04
N GLY A 371 20.54 18.91 -35.97
CA GLY A 371 21.78 18.15 -35.73
C GLY A 371 22.76 18.90 -34.82
N VAL A 372 22.31 19.34 -33.66
CA VAL A 372 23.07 20.05 -32.64
C VAL A 372 23.06 19.20 -31.38
N VAL A 373 24.27 18.85 -30.93
CA VAL A 373 24.53 18.25 -29.62
C VAL A 373 23.99 19.21 -28.55
N VAL A 374 22.89 18.84 -27.89
CA VAL A 374 22.32 19.67 -26.82
C VAL A 374 23.22 19.53 -25.60
N ALA A 375 24.10 20.52 -25.39
CA ALA A 375 24.72 20.74 -24.10
C ALA A 375 23.61 20.90 -23.06
N ASP A 376 23.76 20.22 -21.92
CA ASP A 376 22.79 20.08 -20.85
C ASP A 376 22.41 21.44 -20.23
N ASN A 377 21.55 22.20 -20.92
CA ASN A 377 21.04 23.46 -20.45
C ASN A 377 19.84 23.18 -19.56
N ALA A 378 20.10 23.10 -18.25
CA ALA A 378 19.09 23.01 -17.19
C ALA A 378 17.96 24.07 -17.30
N LEU A 379 18.18 25.17 -18.01
CA LEU A 379 17.16 26.20 -18.27
C LEU A 379 16.05 25.76 -19.25
N GLY A 380 16.34 24.89 -20.23
CA GLY A 380 15.37 24.53 -21.28
C GLY A 380 14.23 23.62 -20.78
N ARG A 381 14.54 22.70 -19.86
CA ARG A 381 13.53 21.85 -19.21
C ARG A 381 12.59 22.65 -18.31
N CYS A 382 13.10 23.72 -17.68
CA CYS A 382 12.33 24.58 -16.78
C CYS A 382 11.18 25.32 -17.48
N VAL A 383 11.32 25.64 -18.78
CA VAL A 383 10.28 26.36 -19.55
C VAL A 383 9.17 25.42 -20.07
N GLN A 384 9.47 24.15 -20.38
CA GLN A 384 8.44 23.17 -20.78
C GLN A 384 7.56 22.70 -19.62
N CYS A 385 8.09 22.69 -18.39
CA CYS A 385 7.34 22.39 -17.16
C CYS A 385 6.22 23.39 -16.84
N LEU A 386 6.19 24.56 -17.50
CA LEU A 386 5.18 25.61 -17.29
C LEU A 386 4.10 25.65 -18.39
N SER A 387 4.12 24.73 -19.36
CA SER A 387 3.09 24.71 -20.40
C SER A 387 1.76 24.15 -19.86
N TRP A 388 0.63 24.73 -20.29
CA TRP A 388 -0.70 24.23 -19.94
C TRP A 388 -0.90 22.76 -20.31
N ASN A 389 -0.32 22.32 -21.43
CA ASN A 389 -0.38 20.92 -21.87
C ASN A 389 0.41 19.99 -20.95
N PHE A 390 1.57 20.42 -20.45
CA PHE A 390 2.33 19.70 -19.43
C PHE A 390 1.52 19.60 -18.12
N PHE A 391 0.94 20.70 -17.66
CA PHE A 391 0.12 20.70 -16.45
C PHE A 391 -1.12 19.80 -16.56
N VAL A 392 -1.85 19.87 -17.69
CA VAL A 392 -2.99 18.97 -17.94
C VAL A 392 -2.55 17.51 -18.04
N ARG A 393 -1.35 17.24 -18.55
CA ARG A 393 -0.77 15.90 -18.60
C ARG A 393 -0.48 15.36 -17.20
N GLU A 394 0.22 16.12 -16.36
CA GLU A 394 0.53 15.73 -14.98
C GLU A 394 -0.77 15.55 -14.15
N LEU A 395 -1.78 16.41 -14.35
CA LEU A 395 -3.09 16.24 -13.69
C LEU A 395 -3.79 14.95 -14.12
N LYS A 396 -3.75 14.59 -15.41
CA LYS A 396 -4.31 13.33 -15.89
C LYS A 396 -3.57 12.14 -15.30
N GLU A 397 -2.24 12.18 -15.23
CA GLU A 397 -1.45 11.10 -14.62
C GLU A 397 -1.66 11.00 -13.11
N MET A 398 -1.89 12.12 -12.42
CA MET A 398 -2.15 12.14 -10.98
C MET A 398 -3.52 11.54 -10.63
N PHE A 399 -4.54 11.82 -11.44
CA PHE A 399 -5.93 11.46 -11.12
C PHE A 399 -6.51 10.30 -11.93
N LEU A 400 -5.91 9.89 -13.05
CA LEU A 400 -6.44 8.80 -13.88
C LEU A 400 -5.47 7.60 -13.90
N PRO A 401 -5.99 6.37 -13.99
CA PRO A 401 -5.14 5.18 -14.09
C PRO A 401 -4.28 5.18 -15.35
N ALA A 402 -3.10 4.55 -15.26
CA ALA A 402 -2.21 4.37 -16.38
C ALA A 402 -2.92 3.58 -17.49
N GLY A 403 -2.88 4.09 -18.71
CA GLY A 403 -3.54 3.50 -19.89
C GLY A 403 -4.98 3.95 -20.08
N TYR A 404 -5.44 4.97 -19.35
CA TYR A 404 -6.76 5.56 -19.53
C TYR A 404 -6.94 6.08 -20.98
N PRO A 405 -8.11 5.86 -21.62
CA PRO A 405 -9.34 5.27 -21.08
C PRO A 405 -9.40 3.73 -21.12
N ASP A 406 -8.52 3.07 -21.85
CA ASP A 406 -8.63 1.63 -22.15
C ASP A 406 -8.27 0.72 -20.97
N SER A 407 -7.58 1.25 -19.96
CA SER A 407 -7.21 0.51 -18.75
C SER A 407 -8.33 0.37 -17.73
N VAL A 408 -9.44 1.09 -17.91
CA VAL A 408 -10.58 1.07 -16.99
C VAL A 408 -11.91 0.74 -17.69
N SER A 409 -12.92 0.35 -16.92
CA SER A 409 -14.28 0.19 -17.42
C SER A 409 -14.88 1.53 -17.88
N GLU A 410 -15.81 1.47 -18.83
CA GLU A 410 -16.38 2.67 -19.48
C GLU A 410 -17.19 3.55 -18.52
N ASP A 411 -17.72 2.96 -17.46
CA ASP A 411 -18.49 3.61 -16.40
C ASP A 411 -17.62 4.28 -15.33
N TYR A 412 -16.28 4.16 -15.40
CA TYR A 412 -15.35 4.73 -14.42
C TYR A 412 -15.53 6.24 -14.26
N LEU A 413 -15.49 7.02 -15.35
CA LEU A 413 -15.60 8.49 -15.25
C LEU A 413 -16.98 8.93 -14.74
N THR A 414 -18.04 8.28 -15.21
CA THR A 414 -19.41 8.59 -14.76
C THR A 414 -19.53 8.35 -13.26
N PHE A 415 -19.00 7.24 -12.76
CA PHE A 415 -18.95 6.96 -11.33
C PHE A 415 -18.13 8.01 -10.58
N GLN A 416 -16.89 8.28 -11.01
CA GLN A 416 -15.98 9.21 -10.34
C GLN A 416 -16.52 10.64 -10.27
N PHE A 417 -17.22 11.08 -11.30
CA PHE A 417 -17.87 12.40 -11.29
C PHE A 417 -18.91 12.52 -10.17
N TRP A 418 -19.80 11.54 -10.06
CA TRP A 418 -20.84 11.54 -9.03
C TRP A 418 -20.28 11.27 -7.62
N ASP A 419 -19.31 10.38 -7.49
CA ASP A 419 -18.60 10.08 -6.24
C ASP A 419 -17.85 11.32 -5.73
N THR A 420 -17.27 12.14 -6.62
CA THR A 420 -16.65 13.42 -6.25
C THR A 420 -17.66 14.42 -5.66
N ILE A 421 -18.85 14.55 -6.28
CA ILE A 421 -19.93 15.43 -5.76
C ILE A 421 -20.41 14.93 -4.40
N GLN A 422 -20.60 13.61 -4.27
CA GLN A 422 -20.96 12.94 -3.02
C GLN A 422 -19.92 13.22 -1.92
N ALA A 423 -18.64 13.00 -2.20
CA ALA A 423 -17.54 13.20 -1.25
C ALA A 423 -17.43 14.66 -0.78
N MET A 424 -17.61 15.64 -1.68
CA MET A 424 -17.64 17.06 -1.33
C MET A 424 -18.79 17.37 -0.36
N CYS A 425 -20.00 16.86 -0.62
CA CYS A 425 -21.14 17.04 0.26
C CYS A 425 -20.94 16.37 1.62
N SER A 426 -20.33 15.19 1.66
CA SER A 426 -19.97 14.49 2.90
C SER A 426 -18.99 15.29 3.74
N TYR A 427 -17.97 15.89 3.12
CA TYR A 427 -17.01 16.72 3.82
C TYR A 427 -17.67 17.95 4.48
N LEU A 428 -18.43 18.73 3.71
CA LEU A 428 -19.07 19.96 4.21
C LEU A 428 -20.08 19.67 5.33
N ARG A 429 -20.85 18.59 5.22
CA ARG A 429 -21.76 18.14 6.29
C ARG A 429 -20.99 17.67 7.52
N GLY A 430 -19.88 16.97 7.31
CA GLY A 430 -18.97 16.54 8.38
C GLY A 430 -18.45 17.69 9.23
N VAL A 431 -18.16 18.85 8.62
CA VAL A 431 -17.77 20.07 9.36
C VAL A 431 -18.90 20.55 10.29
N LEU A 432 -20.13 20.66 9.78
CA LEU A 432 -21.30 21.08 10.58
C LEU A 432 -21.64 20.08 11.69
N ALA A 433 -21.55 18.79 11.40
CA ALA A 433 -21.77 17.71 12.36
C ALA A 433 -20.71 17.76 13.47
N THR A 434 -19.43 17.92 13.12
CA THR A 434 -18.34 18.02 14.09
C THR A 434 -18.53 19.21 15.02
N GLN A 435 -18.91 20.37 14.49
CA GLN A 435 -19.23 21.55 15.31
C GLN A 435 -20.36 21.25 16.30
N SER A 436 -21.41 20.56 15.87
CA SER A 436 -22.54 20.16 16.73
C SER A 436 -22.13 19.17 17.82
N VAL A 437 -21.28 18.18 17.50
CA VAL A 437 -20.72 17.26 18.49
C VAL A 437 -19.91 18.01 19.54
N LEU A 438 -19.00 18.91 19.12
CA LEU A 438 -18.18 19.70 20.05
C LEU A 438 -19.05 20.56 20.98
N GLN A 439 -20.10 21.18 20.44
CA GLN A 439 -21.07 21.91 21.25
C GLN A 439 -21.80 20.99 22.24
N SER A 440 -22.20 19.78 21.83
CA SER A 440 -22.96 18.84 22.67
C SER A 440 -22.16 18.30 23.86
N VAL A 441 -20.83 18.16 23.72
CA VAL A 441 -19.94 17.69 24.81
C VAL A 441 -19.48 18.83 25.72
N GLY A 442 -19.98 20.05 25.51
CA GLY A 442 -19.72 21.21 26.36
C GLY A 442 -18.48 22.03 25.99
N VAL A 443 -17.94 21.90 24.76
CA VAL A 443 -16.86 22.80 24.32
C VAL A 443 -17.40 24.23 24.24
N GLY A 444 -16.86 25.12 25.07
CA GLY A 444 -17.32 26.49 25.22
C GLY A 444 -18.28 26.72 26.41
N ASP A 445 -18.54 25.70 27.24
CA ASP A 445 -19.24 25.84 28.52
C ASP A 445 -18.24 25.77 29.69
N ASP A 446 -18.22 26.81 30.53
CA ASP A 446 -17.33 26.93 31.69
C ASP A 446 -17.58 25.84 32.75
N LYS A 447 -18.73 25.15 32.69
CA LYS A 447 -19.08 24.05 33.60
C LYS A 447 -18.62 22.67 33.11
N ALA A 448 -18.24 22.54 31.85
CA ALA A 448 -17.83 21.27 31.27
C ALA A 448 -16.37 20.94 31.63
N THR A 449 -16.11 19.70 32.06
CA THR A 449 -14.74 19.26 32.36
C THR A 449 -14.13 18.50 31.18
N PRO A 450 -12.82 18.69 30.90
CA PRO A 450 -12.14 17.92 29.86
C PRO A 450 -12.20 16.40 30.07
N LEU A 451 -12.23 15.95 31.33
CA LEU A 451 -12.34 14.53 31.68
C LEU A 451 -13.71 13.94 31.29
N ALA A 452 -14.81 14.66 31.53
CA ALA A 452 -16.14 14.20 31.14
C ALA A 452 -16.26 14.09 29.62
N ALA A 453 -15.73 15.06 28.88
CA ALA A 453 -15.66 15.00 27.43
C ALA A 453 -14.80 13.80 26.97
N ALA A 454 -13.63 13.57 27.55
CA ALA A 454 -12.78 12.43 27.20
C ALA A 454 -13.49 11.08 27.41
N LEU A 455 -14.21 10.91 28.52
CA LEU A 455 -14.99 9.70 28.80
C LEU A 455 -16.13 9.49 27.78
N GLN A 456 -16.83 10.55 27.39
CA GLN A 456 -17.84 10.48 26.32
C GLN A 456 -17.23 10.04 24.99
N TRP A 457 -16.03 10.51 24.64
CA TRP A 457 -15.32 10.09 23.43
C TRP A 457 -14.92 8.61 23.47
N VAL A 458 -14.42 8.12 24.61
CA VAL A 458 -14.09 6.70 24.78
C VAL A 458 -15.33 5.81 24.60
N LEU A 459 -16.46 6.17 25.22
CA LEU A 459 -17.71 5.41 25.09
C LEU A 459 -18.24 5.42 23.65
N ARG A 460 -18.20 6.60 23.01
CA ARG A 460 -18.61 6.79 21.62
C ARG A 460 -17.75 5.95 20.67
N ASP A 461 -16.44 6.03 20.76
CA ASP A 461 -15.55 5.34 19.83
C ASP A 461 -15.53 3.83 20.11
N GLY A 462 -15.57 3.43 21.38
CA GLY A 462 -15.67 2.02 21.78
C GLY A 462 -16.95 1.34 21.30
N SER A 463 -18.11 1.99 21.44
CA SER A 463 -19.38 1.47 20.89
C SER A 463 -19.34 1.37 19.38
N GLY A 464 -18.77 2.36 18.69
CA GLY A 464 -18.54 2.33 17.25
C GLY A 464 -17.71 1.12 16.82
N MET A 465 -16.58 0.85 17.48
CA MET A 465 -15.71 -0.30 17.18
C MET A 465 -16.44 -1.64 17.35
N ILE A 466 -17.16 -1.83 18.46
CA ILE A 466 -17.94 -3.06 18.73
C ILE A 466 -19.05 -3.23 17.68
N GLY A 467 -19.76 -2.16 17.37
CA GLY A 467 -20.82 -2.15 16.36
C GLY A 467 -20.29 -2.49 14.97
N GLY A 468 -19.15 -1.91 14.60
CA GLY A 468 -18.47 -2.20 13.33
C GLY A 468 -18.05 -3.65 13.20
N LEU A 469 -17.42 -4.22 14.25
CA LEU A 469 -17.01 -5.63 14.26
C LEU A 469 -18.21 -6.58 14.17
N THR A 470 -19.28 -6.28 14.92
CA THR A 470 -20.53 -7.07 14.91
C THR A 470 -21.19 -7.02 13.52
N PHE A 471 -21.24 -5.84 12.91
CA PHE A 471 -21.79 -5.66 11.58
C PHE A 471 -20.97 -6.40 10.52
N ALA A 472 -19.64 -6.31 10.57
CA ALA A 472 -18.73 -7.05 9.69
C ALA A 472 -18.94 -8.57 9.80
N TYR A 473 -19.09 -9.09 11.02
CA TYR A 473 -19.37 -10.51 11.26
C TYR A 473 -20.70 -10.98 10.65
N ILE A 474 -21.78 -10.21 10.83
CA ILE A 474 -23.13 -10.61 10.39
C ILE A 474 -23.33 -10.44 8.87
N VAL A 475 -22.70 -9.40 8.31
CA VAL A 475 -22.99 -8.92 6.94
C VAL A 475 -21.86 -9.19 5.96
N GLY A 476 -20.62 -9.36 6.42
CA GLY A 476 -19.41 -9.55 5.60
C GLY A 476 -19.59 -10.41 4.36
N PRO A 477 -20.10 -11.66 4.48
CA PRO A 477 -20.30 -12.57 3.33
C PRO A 477 -21.29 -12.08 2.26
N LYS A 478 -22.04 -11.00 2.51
CA LYS A 478 -23.11 -10.48 1.64
C LYS A 478 -22.68 -9.27 0.82
N PHE A 479 -21.51 -8.67 1.09
CA PHE A 479 -21.10 -7.42 0.44
C PHE A 479 -20.93 -7.58 -1.06
N ASP A 480 -20.29 -8.67 -1.51
CA ASP A 480 -20.00 -8.87 -2.93
C ASP A 480 -21.26 -9.11 -3.77
N MET A 481 -22.32 -9.68 -3.20
CA MET A 481 -23.55 -9.98 -3.97
C MET A 481 -24.26 -8.74 -4.51
N ASN A 482 -24.33 -7.69 -3.71
CA ASN A 482 -25.16 -6.52 -3.99
C ASN A 482 -24.34 -5.25 -3.77
N VAL A 483 -23.21 -5.15 -4.46
CA VAL A 483 -22.25 -4.04 -4.33
C VAL A 483 -22.95 -2.68 -4.43
N LYS A 484 -23.81 -2.47 -5.45
CA LYS A 484 -24.57 -1.22 -5.63
C LYS A 484 -25.41 -0.86 -4.39
N ARG A 485 -26.11 -1.85 -3.83
CA ARG A 485 -26.96 -1.68 -2.65
C ARG A 485 -26.13 -1.37 -1.41
N TRP A 486 -25.07 -2.13 -1.16
CA TRP A 486 -24.25 -1.97 0.03
C TRP A 486 -23.46 -0.67 0.00
N ARG A 487 -23.05 -0.21 -1.18
CA ARG A 487 -22.44 1.10 -1.37
C ARG A 487 -23.43 2.21 -1.02
N LEU A 488 -24.64 2.17 -1.59
CA LEU A 488 -25.69 3.14 -1.25
C LEU A 488 -26.08 3.08 0.24
N PHE A 489 -26.16 1.89 0.82
CA PHE A 489 -26.43 1.69 2.24
C PHE A 489 -25.36 2.33 3.12
N ALA A 490 -24.08 2.18 2.78
CA ALA A 490 -22.96 2.71 3.56
C ALA A 490 -23.11 4.23 3.76
N ASP A 491 -23.39 4.94 2.68
CA ASP A 491 -23.56 6.39 2.73
C ASP A 491 -24.88 6.80 3.40
N VAL A 492 -25.97 6.04 3.22
CA VAL A 492 -27.24 6.31 3.92
C VAL A 492 -27.10 6.11 5.43
N ILE A 493 -26.42 5.06 5.88
CA ILE A 493 -26.20 4.84 7.33
C ILE A 493 -25.24 5.90 7.89
N ASN A 494 -24.28 6.38 7.10
CA ASN A 494 -23.45 7.53 7.47
C ASN A 494 -24.28 8.81 7.64
N ASP A 495 -25.23 9.06 6.73
CA ASP A 495 -26.13 10.21 6.81
C ASP A 495 -26.99 10.17 8.07
N VAL A 496 -27.45 8.99 8.47
CA VAL A 496 -28.12 8.78 9.76
C VAL A 496 -27.18 9.14 10.92
N GLY A 497 -25.94 8.67 10.90
CA GLY A 497 -24.93 9.00 11.91
C GLY A 497 -24.66 10.50 12.02
N LEU A 498 -24.39 11.18 10.89
CA LEU A 498 -24.19 12.62 10.86
C LEU A 498 -25.43 13.41 11.28
N THR A 499 -26.64 12.91 11.00
CA THR A 499 -27.87 13.53 11.47
C THR A 499 -28.01 13.40 12.99
N LEU A 500 -27.63 12.26 13.57
CA LEU A 500 -27.60 12.08 15.02
C LEU A 500 -26.57 13.00 15.70
N ASP A 501 -25.40 13.21 15.07
CA ASP A 501 -24.41 14.19 15.52
C ASP A 501 -25.00 15.62 15.56
N MET A 502 -25.74 16.00 14.52
CA MET A 502 -26.44 17.30 14.45
C MET A 502 -27.56 17.43 15.50
N LEU A 503 -28.21 16.32 15.86
CA LEU A 503 -29.29 16.27 16.86
C LEU A 503 -28.78 16.24 18.31
N ALA A 504 -27.54 15.79 18.56
CA ALA A 504 -27.01 15.63 19.92
C ALA A 504 -27.19 16.86 20.84
N PRO A 505 -26.97 18.11 20.39
CA PRO A 505 -27.20 19.30 21.22
C PRO A 505 -28.64 19.50 21.72
N TYR A 506 -29.63 18.90 21.05
CA TYR A 506 -31.05 19.00 21.41
C TYR A 506 -31.47 18.01 22.50
N PHE A 507 -30.61 17.05 22.83
CA PHE A 507 -30.86 16.03 23.86
C PHE A 507 -29.76 16.02 24.93
N PRO A 508 -29.61 17.07 25.76
CA PRO A 508 -28.51 17.18 26.73
C PRO A 508 -28.42 16.01 27.71
N SER A 509 -29.55 15.39 28.07
CA SER A 509 -29.60 14.24 28.97
C SER A 509 -29.23 12.90 28.32
N LEU A 510 -29.18 12.83 26.98
CA LEU A 510 -28.93 11.61 26.20
C LEU A 510 -27.77 11.78 25.21
N VAL A 511 -26.90 12.78 25.40
CA VAL A 511 -25.81 13.10 24.47
C VAL A 511 -24.93 11.87 24.23
N THR A 512 -24.52 11.19 25.30
CA THR A 512 -23.64 10.02 25.20
C THR A 512 -24.28 8.91 24.39
N GLU A 513 -25.55 8.60 24.66
CA GLU A 513 -26.32 7.55 23.99
C GLU A 513 -26.50 7.86 22.50
N VAL A 514 -26.89 9.09 22.17
CA VAL A 514 -27.05 9.56 20.79
C VAL A 514 -25.72 9.48 20.03
N LEU A 515 -24.62 9.93 20.64
CA LEU A 515 -23.30 9.88 20.02
C LEU A 515 -22.80 8.44 19.84
N CYS A 516 -23.07 7.53 20.79
CA CYS A 516 -22.75 6.10 20.64
C CYS A 516 -23.48 5.49 19.44
N VAL A 517 -24.79 5.74 19.29
CA VAL A 517 -25.57 5.25 18.14
C VAL A 517 -25.05 5.86 16.83
N SER A 518 -24.74 7.16 16.82
CA SER A 518 -24.11 7.85 15.69
C SER A 518 -22.78 7.17 15.29
N SER A 519 -21.94 6.87 16.27
CA SER A 519 -20.65 6.23 16.06
C SER A 519 -20.78 4.84 15.43
N VAL A 520 -21.71 4.02 15.94
CA VAL A 520 -22.05 2.72 15.34
C VAL A 520 -22.49 2.88 13.88
N CYS A 521 -23.33 3.88 13.58
CA CYS A 521 -23.75 4.14 12.20
C CYS A 521 -22.57 4.49 11.28
N LYS A 522 -21.64 5.34 11.75
CA LYS A 522 -20.44 5.75 11.00
C LYS A 522 -19.43 4.61 10.82
N THR A 523 -19.25 3.74 11.81
CA THR A 523 -18.38 2.57 11.66
C THR A 523 -19.00 1.50 10.75
N MET A 524 -20.32 1.30 10.79
CA MET A 524 -21.04 0.47 9.82
C MET A 524 -20.85 0.97 8.38
N CYS A 525 -20.89 2.30 8.17
CA CYS A 525 -20.52 2.91 6.90
C CYS A 525 -19.09 2.54 6.51
N GLY A 526 -18.11 2.75 7.39
CA GLY A 526 -16.70 2.44 7.13
C GLY A 526 -16.48 1.00 6.67
N VAL A 527 -17.13 0.03 7.33
CA VAL A 527 -17.08 -1.39 6.95
C VAL A 527 -17.72 -1.61 5.58
N ALA A 528 -18.96 -1.17 5.36
CA ALA A 528 -19.67 -1.40 4.10
C ALA A 528 -18.99 -0.68 2.91
N ALA A 529 -18.56 0.56 3.09
CA ALA A 529 -17.86 1.35 2.08
C ALA A 529 -16.50 0.74 1.73
N GLY A 530 -15.72 0.31 2.74
CA GLY A 530 -14.43 -0.33 2.55
C GLY A 530 -14.53 -1.66 1.79
N SER A 531 -15.46 -2.54 2.18
CA SER A 531 -15.66 -3.82 1.50
C SER A 531 -16.17 -3.65 0.06
N THR A 532 -17.14 -2.75 -0.17
CA THR A 532 -17.67 -2.53 -1.53
C THR A 532 -16.69 -1.83 -2.45
N ARG A 533 -15.80 -0.97 -1.92
CA ARG A 533 -14.73 -0.32 -2.69
C ARG A 533 -13.82 -1.33 -3.37
N SER A 534 -13.39 -2.38 -2.66
CA SER A 534 -12.58 -3.45 -3.24
C SER A 534 -13.27 -4.11 -4.46
N SER A 535 -14.54 -4.47 -4.29
CA SER A 535 -15.37 -5.02 -5.37
C SER A 535 -15.49 -4.06 -6.58
N LEU A 536 -15.62 -2.75 -6.34
CA LEU A 536 -15.68 -1.73 -7.40
C LEU A 536 -14.32 -1.54 -8.09
N MET A 537 -13.21 -1.55 -7.36
CA MET A 537 -11.88 -1.42 -7.96
C MET A 537 -11.55 -2.61 -8.87
N THR A 538 -11.94 -3.82 -8.48
CA THR A 538 -11.85 -5.02 -9.34
C THR A 538 -12.76 -4.94 -10.57
N HIS A 539 -13.89 -4.23 -10.46
CA HIS A 539 -14.76 -3.97 -11.61
C HIS A 539 -14.13 -2.95 -12.58
N PHE A 540 -13.57 -1.86 -12.05
CA PHE A 540 -12.94 -0.83 -12.86
C PHE A 540 -11.66 -1.31 -13.56
N ALA A 541 -10.88 -2.19 -12.93
CA ALA A 541 -9.65 -2.71 -13.50
C ALA A 541 -9.91 -3.64 -14.70
N LYS A 542 -9.38 -3.28 -15.88
CA LYS A 542 -9.43 -4.14 -17.09
C LYS A 542 -8.14 -4.92 -17.36
N ARG A 543 -7.00 -4.48 -16.81
CA ARG A 543 -5.67 -5.04 -17.06
C ARG A 543 -4.99 -5.53 -15.79
N ASP A 544 -5.78 -6.08 -14.86
CA ASP A 544 -5.34 -6.46 -13.51
C ASP A 544 -4.67 -5.28 -12.76
N ASN A 545 -5.05 -4.05 -13.12
CA ASN A 545 -4.52 -2.78 -12.60
C ASN A 545 -5.31 -2.26 -11.40
N MET A 546 -5.82 -3.16 -10.55
CA MET A 546 -6.65 -2.80 -9.38
C MET A 546 -5.94 -1.86 -8.41
N ALA A 547 -4.65 -2.10 -8.16
CA ALA A 547 -3.84 -1.27 -7.27
C ALA A 547 -3.70 0.17 -7.78
N ASP A 548 -3.52 0.33 -9.09
CA ASP A 548 -3.45 1.65 -9.72
C ASP A 548 -4.80 2.37 -9.61
N CYS A 549 -5.91 1.70 -9.97
CA CYS A 549 -7.26 2.26 -9.76
C CYS A 549 -7.49 2.73 -8.32
N SER A 550 -7.09 1.93 -7.32
CA SER A 550 -7.21 2.26 -5.89
C SER A 550 -6.35 3.46 -5.50
N ALA A 551 -5.12 3.56 -6.00
CA ALA A 551 -4.23 4.69 -5.75
C ALA A 551 -4.77 6.00 -6.34
N LYS A 552 -5.36 5.94 -7.55
CA LYS A 552 -5.96 7.11 -8.20
C LYS A 552 -7.23 7.57 -7.49
N GLU A 553 -8.09 6.64 -7.07
CA GLU A 553 -9.25 6.96 -6.24
C GLU A 553 -8.81 7.60 -4.91
N GLY A 554 -7.76 7.09 -4.26
CA GLY A 554 -7.18 7.70 -3.06
C GLY A 554 -6.68 9.13 -3.31
N SER A 555 -6.02 9.37 -4.46
CA SER A 555 -5.54 10.70 -4.86
C SER A 555 -6.69 11.68 -5.12
N GLN A 556 -7.76 11.22 -5.79
CA GLN A 556 -8.99 11.98 -6.03
C GLN A 556 -9.65 12.35 -4.69
N GLU A 557 -9.79 11.39 -3.77
CA GLU A 557 -10.36 11.61 -2.44
C GLU A 557 -9.55 12.63 -1.63
N THR A 558 -8.22 12.53 -1.64
CA THR A 558 -7.34 13.51 -0.97
C THR A 558 -7.49 14.90 -1.58
N ALA A 559 -7.59 15.03 -2.90
CA ALA A 559 -7.82 16.32 -3.54
C ALA A 559 -9.17 16.92 -3.13
N VAL A 560 -10.25 16.14 -3.12
CA VAL A 560 -11.56 16.57 -2.63
C VAL A 560 -11.50 17.02 -1.17
N LYS A 561 -10.77 16.30 -0.31
CA LYS A 561 -10.56 16.70 1.10
C LYS A 561 -9.78 18.01 1.23
N LEU A 562 -8.76 18.24 0.41
CA LEU A 562 -8.00 19.49 0.41
C LEU A 562 -8.86 20.67 -0.03
N PHE A 563 -9.63 20.51 -1.12
CA PHE A 563 -10.60 21.51 -1.53
C PHE A 563 -11.66 21.74 -0.44
N GLY A 564 -12.17 20.66 0.13
CA GLY A 564 -13.09 20.68 1.25
C GLY A 564 -12.54 21.47 2.44
N LEU A 565 -11.27 21.27 2.82
CA LEU A 565 -10.64 21.97 3.94
C LEU A 565 -10.51 23.48 3.68
N LEU A 566 -10.08 23.85 2.47
CA LEU A 566 -9.93 25.25 2.08
C LEU A 566 -11.28 25.99 2.08
N PHE A 567 -12.32 25.37 1.51
CA PHE A 567 -13.64 25.99 1.38
C PHE A 567 -14.55 25.78 2.61
N GLY A 568 -14.29 24.73 3.40
CA GLY A 568 -15.10 24.31 4.53
C GLY A 568 -15.12 25.32 5.67
N MET A 569 -14.00 26.00 5.93
CA MET A 569 -13.93 27.07 6.93
C MET A 569 -14.79 28.28 6.53
N TYR A 570 -14.71 28.71 5.27
CA TYR A 570 -15.54 29.80 4.75
C TYR A 570 -17.03 29.42 4.73
N PHE A 571 -17.33 28.19 4.32
CA PHE A 571 -18.67 27.64 4.31
C PHE A 571 -19.28 27.61 5.72
N ALA A 572 -18.56 27.05 6.70
CA ALA A 572 -19.00 26.99 8.08
C ALA A 572 -19.31 28.39 8.61
N ASN A 573 -18.40 29.35 8.39
CA ASN A 573 -18.62 30.74 8.82
C ASN A 573 -19.84 31.40 8.14
N ALA A 574 -20.02 31.19 6.84
CA ALA A 574 -21.15 31.75 6.10
C ALA A 574 -22.51 31.22 6.58
N VAL A 575 -22.59 29.93 6.87
CA VAL A 575 -23.85 29.26 7.24
C VAL A 575 -24.18 29.44 8.73
N ASN A 576 -23.18 29.67 9.59
CA ASN A 576 -23.33 29.77 11.05
C ASN A 576 -24.05 31.04 11.56
N SER A 577 -24.69 31.80 10.66
CA SER A 577 -25.48 32.99 10.99
C SER A 577 -26.71 32.66 11.88
N SER A 578 -27.29 31.47 11.74
CA SER A 578 -28.37 30.98 12.60
C SER A 578 -28.44 29.45 12.61
N ARG A 579 -29.00 28.86 13.69
CA ARG A 579 -29.19 27.39 13.77
C ARG A 579 -30.05 26.85 12.63
N SER A 580 -31.06 27.61 12.20
CA SER A 580 -31.92 27.24 11.08
C SER A 580 -31.15 27.22 9.76
N SER A 581 -30.24 28.17 9.53
CA SER A 581 -29.37 28.21 8.36
C SER A 581 -28.47 26.96 8.28
N VAL A 582 -27.89 26.55 9.43
CA VAL A 582 -27.09 25.32 9.54
C VAL A 582 -27.90 24.08 9.16
N TRP A 583 -29.12 23.95 9.68
CA TRP A 583 -29.99 22.82 9.33
C TRP A 583 -30.44 22.81 7.87
N VAL A 584 -30.79 23.97 7.31
CA VAL A 584 -31.16 24.10 5.89
C VAL A 584 -30.01 23.67 5.00
N ALA A 585 -28.79 24.15 5.29
CA ALA A 585 -27.59 23.75 4.55
C ALA A 585 -27.29 22.26 4.71
N PHE A 586 -27.39 21.71 5.93
CA PHE A 586 -27.15 20.29 6.20
C PHE A 586 -28.15 19.38 5.45
N ILE A 587 -29.45 19.70 5.49
CA ILE A 587 -30.50 18.95 4.78
C ILE A 587 -30.30 19.06 3.27
N PHE A 588 -30.07 20.27 2.74
CA PHE A 588 -29.83 20.46 1.31
C PHE A 588 -28.63 19.64 0.83
N LEU A 589 -27.48 19.73 1.52
CA LEU A 589 -26.30 18.94 1.20
C LEU A 589 -26.56 17.43 1.32
N THR A 590 -27.40 17.00 2.26
CA THR A 590 -27.76 15.58 2.41
C THR A 590 -28.62 15.10 1.23
N LEU A 591 -29.54 15.93 0.73
CA LEU A 591 -30.32 15.61 -0.47
C LEU A 591 -29.43 15.51 -1.72
N VAL A 592 -28.51 16.45 -1.90
CA VAL A 592 -27.53 16.41 -3.01
C VAL A 592 -26.62 15.19 -2.88
N HIS A 593 -26.17 14.89 -1.67
CA HIS A 593 -25.35 13.71 -1.37
C HIS A 593 -26.04 12.40 -1.77
N VAL A 594 -27.27 12.17 -1.29
CA VAL A 594 -28.03 10.94 -1.60
C VAL A 594 -28.33 10.85 -3.09
N TYR A 595 -28.68 11.97 -3.73
CA TYR A 595 -28.90 12.02 -5.18
C TYR A 595 -27.64 11.68 -5.97
N ALA A 596 -26.50 12.30 -5.64
CA ALA A 596 -25.22 12.03 -6.30
C ALA A 596 -24.82 10.56 -6.13
N ASN A 597 -24.94 10.02 -4.92
CA ASN A 597 -24.63 8.63 -4.65
C ASN A 597 -25.53 7.66 -5.44
N TYR A 598 -26.84 7.91 -5.47
CA TYR A 598 -27.77 7.11 -6.27
C TYR A 598 -27.36 7.09 -7.75
N ASN A 599 -27.01 8.24 -8.32
CA ASN A 599 -26.54 8.31 -9.71
C ASN A 599 -25.19 7.59 -9.91
N ALA A 600 -24.26 7.69 -8.96
CA ALA A 600 -22.99 6.98 -8.99
C ALA A 600 -23.21 5.46 -9.09
N VAL A 601 -23.97 4.87 -8.15
CA VAL A 601 -24.20 3.43 -8.14
C VAL A 601 -25.10 2.94 -9.27
N SER A 602 -26.05 3.76 -9.72
CA SER A 602 -26.93 3.44 -10.86
C SER A 602 -26.16 3.41 -12.18
N GLY A 603 -25.12 4.24 -12.34
CA GLY A 603 -24.27 4.27 -13.53
C GLY A 603 -23.37 3.05 -13.70
N LEU A 604 -23.16 2.26 -12.65
CA LEU A 604 -22.27 1.10 -12.68
C LEU A 604 -22.79 -0.03 -13.57
N CYS A 605 -21.92 -0.60 -14.40
CA CYS A 605 -22.22 -1.66 -15.35
C CYS A 605 -21.47 -2.96 -14.98
N ILE A 606 -21.78 -3.54 -13.83
CA ILE A 606 -21.03 -4.65 -13.26
C ILE A 606 -21.37 -5.97 -13.99
N PRO A 607 -20.39 -6.66 -14.60
CA PRO A 607 -20.62 -7.86 -15.44
C PRO A 607 -20.71 -9.18 -14.66
N THR A 608 -20.80 -9.13 -13.33
CA THR A 608 -21.03 -10.31 -12.48
C THR A 608 -22.53 -10.58 -12.32
N LEU A 609 -22.94 -11.82 -12.06
CA LEU A 609 -24.36 -12.13 -11.81
C LEU A 609 -24.65 -12.22 -10.33
N ASN A 610 -25.57 -11.38 -9.85
CA ASN A 610 -26.30 -11.60 -8.60
C ASN A 610 -27.73 -12.09 -8.90
N ARG A 611 -28.51 -12.35 -7.85
CA ARG A 611 -29.87 -12.91 -8.00
C ARG A 611 -30.77 -12.03 -8.85
N GLN A 612 -30.69 -10.70 -8.69
CA GLN A 612 -31.52 -9.73 -9.40
C GLN A 612 -31.17 -9.68 -10.89
N ARG A 613 -29.88 -9.51 -11.22
CA ARG A 613 -29.39 -9.47 -12.61
C ARG A 613 -29.62 -10.81 -13.32
N ALA A 614 -29.40 -11.94 -12.63
CA ALA A 614 -29.71 -13.26 -13.16
C ALA A 614 -31.22 -13.44 -13.40
N GLY A 615 -32.08 -12.99 -12.47
CA GLY A 615 -33.53 -13.03 -12.63
C GLY A 615 -34.02 -12.27 -13.85
N ILE A 616 -33.53 -11.04 -14.06
CA ILE A 616 -33.85 -10.20 -15.24
C ILE A 616 -33.42 -10.91 -16.53
N LEU A 617 -32.21 -11.47 -16.57
CA LEU A 617 -31.70 -12.19 -17.74
C LEU A 617 -32.56 -13.42 -18.08
N ILE A 618 -32.88 -14.24 -17.08
CA ILE A 618 -33.72 -15.43 -17.26
C ILE A 618 -35.12 -15.01 -17.71
N GLU A 619 -35.68 -13.95 -17.14
CA GLU A 619 -36.98 -13.45 -17.54
C GLU A 619 -37.01 -13.00 -19.01
N ARG A 620 -36.03 -12.19 -19.44
CA ARG A 620 -35.89 -11.75 -20.84
C ARG A 620 -35.69 -12.92 -21.79
N PHE A 621 -34.96 -13.95 -21.36
CA PHE A 621 -34.77 -15.18 -22.12
C PHE A 621 -36.08 -15.95 -22.29
N LEU A 622 -36.85 -16.13 -21.23
CA LEU A 622 -38.12 -16.85 -21.28
C LEU A 622 -39.22 -16.08 -22.04
N GLN A 623 -39.19 -14.75 -22.04
CA GLN A 623 -40.07 -13.92 -22.87
C GLN A 623 -39.79 -14.09 -24.38
N ARG A 624 -38.55 -14.41 -24.77
CA ARG A 624 -38.20 -14.77 -26.16
C ARG A 624 -38.94 -16.02 -26.61
N SER A 625 -38.86 -17.09 -25.81
CA SER A 625 -39.46 -18.39 -26.14
C SER A 625 -40.95 -18.27 -26.51
N LYS A 626 -41.68 -17.32 -25.90
CA LYS A 626 -43.08 -17.02 -26.21
C LYS A 626 -43.32 -16.22 -27.50
N SER A 627 -42.35 -15.43 -27.97
CA SER A 627 -42.51 -14.50 -29.11
C SER A 627 -41.88 -14.99 -30.42
N THR A 628 -40.94 -15.94 -30.39
CA THR A 628 -40.14 -16.37 -31.56
C THR A 628 -40.77 -17.47 -32.43
N ALA A 629 -42.09 -17.69 -32.38
CA ALA A 629 -42.75 -18.61 -33.32
C ALA A 629 -42.68 -18.15 -34.81
N THR A 630 -42.09 -16.99 -35.13
CA THR A 630 -42.12 -16.38 -36.48
C THR A 630 -40.82 -15.69 -36.95
N MET A 631 -39.67 -15.78 -36.25
CA MET A 631 -38.46 -15.02 -36.64
C MET A 631 -37.25 -15.87 -37.10
N SER A 632 -36.47 -15.33 -38.04
CA SER A 632 -35.31 -15.96 -38.67
C SER A 632 -34.02 -15.91 -37.80
N PRO A 633 -33.15 -16.94 -37.83
CA PRO A 633 -32.00 -17.10 -36.92
C PRO A 633 -30.95 -15.97 -36.92
N SER A 634 -30.78 -15.24 -38.03
CA SER A 634 -29.73 -14.22 -38.18
C SER A 634 -30.07 -12.86 -37.56
N LYS A 635 -31.36 -12.51 -37.44
CA LYS A 635 -31.82 -11.30 -36.73
C LYS A 635 -31.80 -11.48 -35.21
N ASP A 636 -31.94 -12.71 -34.73
CA ASP A 636 -31.95 -13.07 -33.30
C ASP A 636 -30.60 -12.81 -32.60
N ILE A 637 -29.47 -12.91 -33.32
CA ILE A 637 -28.13 -12.71 -32.75
C ILE A 637 -27.86 -11.23 -32.46
N VAL A 638 -28.30 -10.34 -33.35
CA VAL A 638 -28.16 -8.88 -33.17
C VAL A 638 -29.09 -8.39 -32.04
N ASP A 639 -30.33 -8.91 -31.97
CA ASP A 639 -31.28 -8.57 -30.91
C ASP A 639 -30.88 -9.15 -29.52
N ALA A 640 -30.20 -10.30 -29.50
CA ALA A 640 -29.62 -10.86 -28.29
C ALA A 640 -28.52 -9.96 -27.69
N SER A 641 -27.69 -9.33 -28.53
CA SER A 641 -26.61 -8.44 -28.06
C SER A 641 -27.11 -7.21 -27.29
N THR A 642 -28.26 -6.66 -27.70
CA THR A 642 -28.93 -5.55 -27.00
C THR A 642 -29.72 -6.03 -25.80
N ARG A 643 -30.49 -7.12 -25.95
CA ARG A 643 -31.38 -7.66 -24.92
C ARG A 643 -30.65 -8.25 -23.72
N PHE A 644 -29.46 -8.80 -23.89
CA PHE A 644 -28.66 -9.36 -22.80
C PHE A 644 -27.46 -8.46 -22.45
N SER A 645 -27.40 -7.23 -22.96
CA SER A 645 -26.27 -6.33 -22.69
C SER A 645 -26.12 -6.07 -21.18
N VAL A 646 -24.85 -6.08 -20.71
CA VAL A 646 -24.52 -5.81 -19.31
C VAL A 646 -25.11 -4.48 -18.83
N ARG A 647 -25.00 -3.42 -19.64
CA ARG A 647 -25.52 -2.08 -19.32
C ARG A 647 -27.03 -2.10 -19.09
N SER A 648 -27.81 -2.65 -20.03
CA SER A 648 -29.27 -2.62 -19.93
C SER A 648 -29.81 -3.33 -18.69
N VAL A 649 -29.23 -4.47 -18.34
CA VAL A 649 -29.64 -5.25 -17.16
C VAL A 649 -29.22 -4.55 -15.87
N ASN A 650 -28.04 -3.93 -15.83
CA ASN A 650 -27.58 -3.15 -14.69
C ASN A 650 -28.42 -1.89 -14.44
N GLN A 651 -29.04 -1.31 -15.47
CA GLN A 651 -29.95 -0.17 -15.36
C GLN A 651 -31.34 -0.55 -14.83
N GLU A 652 -31.80 -1.76 -15.12
CA GLU A 652 -33.06 -2.30 -14.57
C GLU A 652 -32.88 -2.96 -13.21
N GLU A 653 -31.64 -3.17 -12.75
CA GLU A 653 -31.35 -3.77 -11.45
C GLU A 653 -31.95 -2.92 -10.32
N PRO A 654 -32.86 -3.48 -9.50
CA PRO A 654 -33.40 -2.78 -8.35
C PRO A 654 -32.32 -2.67 -7.27
N ILE A 655 -31.84 -1.45 -7.03
CA ILE A 655 -30.79 -1.16 -6.04
C ILE A 655 -31.30 -1.42 -4.61
N PHE A 656 -32.55 -1.05 -4.34
CA PHE A 656 -33.22 -1.37 -3.08
C PHE A 656 -33.90 -2.74 -3.16
N SER A 657 -33.93 -3.46 -2.03
CA SER A 657 -34.69 -4.70 -1.93
C SER A 657 -36.16 -4.42 -2.26
N ASN A 658 -36.64 -4.96 -3.37
CA ASN A 658 -38.05 -5.03 -3.66
C ASN A 658 -38.56 -6.41 -3.21
N PRO A 659 -39.15 -6.53 -2.00
CA PRO A 659 -39.63 -7.81 -1.48
C PRO A 659 -40.75 -8.43 -2.35
N LYS A 660 -41.33 -7.66 -3.28
CA LYS A 660 -42.31 -8.17 -4.25
C LYS A 660 -41.69 -8.96 -5.40
N LEU A 661 -40.36 -8.94 -5.54
CA LEU A 661 -39.68 -9.78 -6.54
C LEU A 661 -39.71 -11.23 -6.09
N GLU A 662 -40.36 -12.07 -6.88
CA GLU A 662 -40.63 -13.47 -6.54
C GLU A 662 -39.35 -14.29 -6.38
N ILE A 663 -38.25 -13.86 -6.98
CA ILE A 663 -36.91 -14.47 -6.84
C ILE A 663 -36.44 -14.57 -5.38
N PHE A 664 -36.98 -13.76 -4.45
CA PHE A 664 -36.68 -13.87 -3.02
C PHE A 664 -37.30 -15.09 -2.35
N LYS A 665 -38.26 -15.77 -3.01
CA LYS A 665 -38.76 -17.08 -2.59
C LYS A 665 -37.75 -18.21 -2.88
N ILE A 666 -36.67 -17.94 -3.62
CA ILE A 666 -35.60 -18.91 -3.90
C ILE A 666 -34.54 -18.86 -2.78
N ILE A 667 -34.35 -19.99 -2.10
CA ILE A 667 -33.36 -20.15 -1.04
C ILE A 667 -32.22 -21.04 -1.54
N MET A 668 -31.17 -20.39 -2.02
CA MET A 668 -29.93 -21.03 -2.46
C MET A 668 -29.13 -21.55 -1.26
N GLY A 669 -28.67 -22.80 -1.32
CA GLY A 669 -27.85 -23.43 -0.28
C GLY A 669 -28.64 -23.74 1.01
N SER A 670 -29.82 -24.33 0.89
CA SER A 670 -30.63 -24.74 2.04
C SER A 670 -30.01 -25.93 2.78
N GLN A 671 -30.19 -25.97 4.11
CA GLN A 671 -29.90 -27.19 4.89
C GLN A 671 -30.86 -28.30 4.47
N LEU A 672 -30.35 -29.53 4.34
CA LEU A 672 -31.11 -30.66 3.81
C LEU A 672 -32.44 -30.89 4.56
N TYR A 673 -32.40 -30.89 5.90
CA TYR A 673 -33.60 -31.12 6.74
C TYR A 673 -34.67 -30.02 6.63
N LYS A 674 -34.30 -28.80 6.19
CA LYS A 674 -35.24 -27.71 5.93
C LYS A 674 -35.84 -27.79 4.53
N ALA A 675 -35.09 -28.35 3.59
CA ALA A 675 -35.50 -28.46 2.20
C ALA A 675 -36.33 -29.73 1.94
N VAL A 676 -36.04 -30.83 2.65
CA VAL A 676 -36.62 -32.14 2.37
C VAL A 676 -37.22 -32.72 3.66
N PRO A 677 -38.56 -32.82 3.76
CA PRO A 677 -39.22 -33.19 5.00
C PRO A 677 -39.26 -34.71 5.27
N SER A 678 -39.11 -35.56 4.24
CA SER A 678 -39.14 -37.02 4.39
C SER A 678 -38.05 -37.74 3.57
N ASN A 679 -37.66 -38.94 4.02
CA ASN A 679 -36.71 -39.79 3.29
C ASN A 679 -37.25 -40.23 1.91
N GLN A 680 -38.57 -40.40 1.79
CA GLN A 680 -39.19 -40.75 0.50
C GLN A 680 -39.04 -39.62 -0.51
N ASP A 681 -39.21 -38.36 -0.07
CA ASP A 681 -38.99 -37.19 -0.92
C ASP A 681 -37.51 -37.08 -1.32
N LEU A 682 -36.60 -37.37 -0.39
CA LEU A 682 -35.17 -37.38 -0.68
C LEU A 682 -34.81 -38.39 -1.78
N ASP A 683 -35.29 -39.63 -1.67
CA ASP A 683 -35.05 -40.66 -2.67
C ASP A 683 -35.60 -40.29 -4.05
N GLN A 684 -36.78 -39.68 -4.10
CA GLN A 684 -37.36 -39.20 -5.36
C GLN A 684 -36.52 -38.08 -5.99
N LEU A 685 -36.08 -37.11 -5.19
CA LEU A 685 -35.23 -36.02 -5.65
C LEU A 685 -33.86 -36.53 -6.12
N LEU A 686 -33.24 -37.47 -5.40
CA LEU A 686 -31.96 -38.07 -5.80
C LEU A 686 -32.08 -38.82 -7.13
N ARG A 687 -33.22 -39.44 -7.42
CA ARG A 687 -33.49 -40.08 -8.73
C ARG A 687 -33.67 -39.05 -9.84
N LEU A 688 -34.41 -37.96 -9.57
CA LEU A 688 -34.67 -36.91 -10.57
C LEU A 688 -33.38 -36.16 -10.96
N TYR A 689 -32.55 -35.84 -9.97
CA TYR A 689 -31.31 -35.06 -10.12
C TYR A 689 -30.07 -35.95 -10.09
N ARG A 690 -30.14 -37.15 -10.68
CA ARG A 690 -29.03 -38.10 -10.67
C ARG A 690 -27.76 -37.53 -11.30
N ASP A 691 -27.94 -36.81 -12.40
CA ASP A 691 -26.88 -36.26 -13.24
C ASP A 691 -26.47 -34.83 -12.84
N GLU A 692 -27.12 -34.25 -11.82
CA GLU A 692 -26.87 -32.89 -11.36
C GLU A 692 -26.15 -32.89 -10.01
N THR A 693 -25.39 -31.82 -9.75
CA THR A 693 -24.72 -31.60 -8.46
C THR A 693 -25.59 -30.83 -7.47
N TYR A 694 -26.90 -30.70 -7.72
CA TYR A 694 -27.83 -29.97 -6.87
C TYR A 694 -29.19 -30.65 -6.83
N LEU A 695 -30.01 -30.29 -5.84
CA LEU A 695 -31.39 -30.76 -5.67
C LEU A 695 -32.30 -29.54 -5.48
N LEU A 696 -33.48 -29.54 -6.10
CA LEU A 696 -34.53 -28.55 -5.81
C LEU A 696 -35.71 -29.22 -5.12
N SER A 697 -36.25 -28.54 -4.11
CA SER A 697 -37.52 -28.89 -3.50
C SER A 697 -38.40 -27.65 -3.34
N LEU A 698 -39.70 -27.89 -3.18
CA LEU A 698 -40.70 -26.84 -3.03
C LEU A 698 -41.42 -27.07 -1.69
N LEU A 699 -41.20 -26.18 -0.73
CA LEU A 699 -41.76 -26.26 0.62
C LEU A 699 -42.28 -24.88 1.01
N ASP A 700 -43.48 -24.79 1.58
CA ASP A 700 -44.08 -23.54 2.08
C ASP A 700 -44.08 -22.38 1.07
N GLY A 701 -44.19 -22.69 -0.23
CA GLY A 701 -44.15 -21.68 -1.30
C GLY A 701 -42.75 -21.12 -1.60
N HIS A 702 -41.70 -21.72 -1.02
CA HIS A 702 -40.29 -21.43 -1.26
C HIS A 702 -39.61 -22.53 -2.07
N VAL A 703 -38.77 -22.13 -3.03
CA VAL A 703 -37.92 -23.05 -3.77
C VAL A 703 -36.60 -23.18 -3.04
N HIS A 704 -36.36 -24.35 -2.45
CA HIS A 704 -35.12 -24.66 -1.76
C HIS A 704 -34.15 -25.33 -2.73
N VAL A 705 -32.94 -24.80 -2.81
CA VAL A 705 -31.84 -25.39 -3.59
C VAL A 705 -30.80 -25.93 -2.62
N VAL A 706 -30.49 -27.22 -2.72
CA VAL A 706 -29.45 -27.90 -1.94
C VAL A 706 -28.30 -28.27 -2.86
N PHE A 707 -27.07 -27.87 -2.51
CA PHE A 707 -25.89 -28.10 -3.33
C PHE A 707 -25.07 -29.28 -2.82
N ARG A 708 -24.53 -30.09 -3.73
CA ARG A 708 -23.51 -31.08 -3.41
C ARG A 708 -22.15 -30.41 -3.22
N ALA A 709 -21.23 -31.07 -2.53
CA ALA A 709 -19.90 -30.54 -2.24
C ALA A 709 -19.14 -30.14 -3.53
N GLU A 710 -19.33 -30.91 -4.60
CA GLU A 710 -18.62 -30.78 -5.89
C GLU A 710 -19.24 -29.72 -6.84
N THR A 711 -20.30 -29.03 -6.43
CA THR A 711 -21.03 -28.06 -7.25
C THR A 711 -20.12 -26.93 -7.74
N LYS A 712 -20.08 -26.71 -9.05
CA LYS A 712 -19.35 -25.60 -9.69
C LYS A 712 -20.25 -24.36 -9.83
N PRO A 713 -19.70 -23.16 -10.05
CA PRO A 713 -20.50 -21.96 -10.26
C PRO A 713 -21.55 -22.11 -11.38
N THR A 714 -21.20 -22.78 -12.48
CA THR A 714 -22.14 -23.05 -13.59
C THR A 714 -23.38 -23.81 -13.14
N ASP A 715 -23.20 -24.74 -12.21
CA ASP A 715 -24.27 -25.59 -11.67
C ASP A 715 -25.15 -24.78 -10.72
N GLU A 716 -24.58 -23.79 -10.01
CA GLU A 716 -25.37 -22.84 -9.20
C GLU A 716 -26.27 -21.96 -10.07
N LEU A 717 -25.77 -21.46 -11.21
CA LEU A 717 -26.58 -20.69 -12.17
C LEU A 717 -27.65 -21.58 -12.82
N ARG A 718 -27.31 -22.83 -13.13
CA ARG A 718 -28.23 -23.84 -13.67
C ARG A 718 -29.37 -24.16 -12.71
N ALA A 719 -29.05 -24.37 -11.43
CA ALA A 719 -30.03 -24.54 -10.36
C ALA A 719 -30.92 -23.30 -10.19
N PHE A 720 -30.34 -22.09 -10.25
CA PHE A 720 -31.09 -20.85 -10.17
C PHE A 720 -32.04 -20.66 -11.36
N PHE A 721 -31.60 -21.00 -12.58
CA PHE A 721 -32.44 -21.00 -13.78
C PHE A 721 -33.66 -21.88 -13.60
N GLN A 722 -33.47 -23.12 -13.14
CA GLN A 722 -34.57 -24.02 -12.86
C GLN A 722 -35.48 -23.50 -11.74
N ALA A 723 -34.92 -22.93 -10.68
CA ALA A 723 -35.71 -22.40 -9.57
C ALA A 723 -36.64 -21.24 -10.02
N VAL A 724 -36.18 -20.39 -10.94
CA VAL A 724 -37.02 -19.34 -11.56
C VAL A 724 -38.14 -19.96 -12.41
N LEU A 725 -37.88 -21.04 -13.15
CA LEU A 725 -38.92 -21.78 -13.88
C LEU A 725 -39.97 -22.36 -12.94
N VAL A 726 -39.54 -22.98 -11.83
CA VAL A 726 -40.44 -23.54 -10.81
C VAL A 726 -41.35 -22.46 -10.23
N LEU A 727 -40.81 -21.30 -9.86
CA LEU A 727 -41.63 -20.18 -9.36
C LEU A 727 -42.66 -19.72 -10.39
N LYS A 728 -42.26 -19.56 -11.67
CA LYS A 728 -43.19 -19.17 -12.73
C LYS A 728 -44.29 -20.21 -12.97
N ALA A 729 -43.96 -21.49 -12.89
CA ALA A 729 -44.92 -22.58 -13.02
C ALA A 729 -45.93 -22.60 -11.86
N CYS A 730 -45.47 -22.33 -10.63
CA CYS A 730 -46.33 -22.28 -9.43
C CYS A 730 -47.28 -21.07 -9.40
N ASN A 731 -46.93 -19.98 -10.09
CA ASN A 731 -47.77 -18.78 -10.19
C ASN A 731 -48.72 -18.80 -11.40
N GLY A 732 -48.53 -19.73 -12.34
CA GLY A 732 -49.49 -20.02 -13.40
C GLY A 732 -50.69 -20.78 -12.84
N SER A 733 -51.87 -20.62 -13.42
CA SER A 733 -53.13 -21.30 -13.08
C SER A 733 -53.14 -22.82 -13.40
N GLY A 734 -52.03 -23.51 -13.16
CA GLY A 734 -51.82 -24.95 -13.36
C GLY A 734 -52.05 -25.79 -12.09
N PRO A 735 -51.82 -27.11 -12.15
CA PRO A 735 -52.09 -28.02 -11.04
C PRO A 735 -51.27 -27.67 -9.79
N ALA A 736 -51.75 -28.13 -8.63
CA ALA A 736 -51.12 -27.91 -7.34
C ALA A 736 -49.60 -28.24 -7.35
N PRO A 737 -48.78 -27.47 -6.61
CA PRO A 737 -47.35 -27.68 -6.55
C PRO A 737 -47.02 -29.12 -6.12
N GLY A 738 -46.35 -29.87 -7.00
CA GLY A 738 -46.02 -31.27 -6.79
C GLY A 738 -44.74 -31.68 -7.54
N PRO A 739 -44.27 -32.93 -7.37
CA PRO A 739 -43.03 -33.43 -7.98
C PRO A 739 -43.01 -33.35 -9.52
N GLU A 740 -44.18 -33.33 -10.16
CA GLU A 740 -44.33 -33.14 -11.61
C GLU A 740 -43.83 -31.76 -12.10
N VAL A 741 -44.00 -30.71 -11.29
CA VAL A 741 -43.49 -29.36 -11.61
C VAL A 741 -41.96 -29.36 -11.63
N LEU A 742 -41.34 -30.07 -10.69
CA LEU A 742 -39.87 -30.21 -10.66
C LEU A 742 -39.36 -30.98 -11.87
N ALA A 743 -40.03 -32.06 -12.28
CA ALA A 743 -39.64 -32.86 -13.44
C ALA A 743 -39.81 -32.09 -14.77
N THR A 744 -40.93 -31.40 -14.96
CA THR A 744 -41.21 -30.60 -16.17
C THR A 744 -40.22 -29.44 -16.31
N THR A 745 -39.98 -28.69 -15.23
CA THR A 745 -39.01 -27.60 -15.23
C THR A 745 -37.56 -28.07 -15.34
N TYR A 746 -37.23 -29.27 -14.83
CA TYR A 746 -35.93 -29.90 -15.02
C TYR A 746 -35.66 -30.22 -16.51
N HIS A 747 -36.65 -30.79 -17.20
CA HIS A 747 -36.53 -31.06 -18.64
C HIS A 747 -36.37 -29.77 -19.45
N GLN A 748 -37.15 -28.73 -19.16
CA GLN A 748 -37.03 -27.43 -19.83
C GLN A 748 -35.67 -26.77 -19.55
N MET A 749 -35.20 -26.80 -18.31
CA MET A 749 -33.88 -26.27 -17.97
C MET A 749 -32.79 -27.01 -18.75
N THR A 750 -32.87 -28.34 -18.83
CA THR A 750 -31.86 -29.16 -19.52
C THR A 750 -31.78 -28.83 -21.01
N SER A 751 -32.90 -28.55 -21.67
CA SER A 751 -32.93 -28.21 -23.10
C SER A 751 -32.50 -26.78 -23.40
N GLU A 752 -32.83 -25.81 -22.54
CA GLU A 752 -32.64 -24.39 -22.84
C GLU A 752 -31.36 -23.78 -22.24
N PHE A 753 -30.82 -24.35 -21.15
CA PHE A 753 -29.73 -23.73 -20.38
C PHE A 753 -28.45 -23.50 -21.18
N ALA A 754 -28.05 -24.45 -22.03
CA ALA A 754 -26.82 -24.31 -22.82
C ALA A 754 -26.88 -23.09 -23.76
N TYR A 755 -28.05 -22.85 -24.36
CA TYR A 755 -28.27 -21.70 -25.24
C TYR A 755 -28.35 -20.39 -24.45
N PHE A 756 -29.05 -20.39 -23.32
CA PHE A 756 -29.06 -19.24 -22.39
C PHE A 756 -27.64 -18.85 -21.96
N PHE A 757 -26.84 -19.85 -21.55
CA PHE A 757 -25.47 -19.66 -21.12
C PHE A 757 -24.58 -19.06 -22.23
N GLN A 758 -24.74 -19.54 -23.46
CA GLN A 758 -24.03 -18.97 -24.61
C GLN A 758 -24.44 -17.52 -24.91
N CYS A 759 -25.73 -17.18 -24.76
CA CYS A 759 -26.22 -15.81 -24.96
C CYS A 759 -25.59 -14.83 -23.97
N ILE A 760 -25.50 -15.19 -22.69
CA ILE A 760 -24.87 -14.31 -21.68
C ILE A 760 -23.35 -14.21 -21.88
N GLN A 761 -22.68 -15.29 -22.29
CA GLN A 761 -21.25 -15.27 -22.61
C GLN A 761 -20.94 -14.31 -23.77
N ASN A 762 -21.72 -14.41 -24.86
CA ASN A 762 -21.57 -13.55 -26.03
C ASN A 762 -21.89 -12.07 -25.73
N SER A 763 -22.63 -11.80 -24.65
CA SER A 763 -23.02 -10.44 -24.24
C SER A 763 -22.07 -9.81 -23.22
N GLY A 764 -20.95 -10.47 -22.90
CA GLY A 764 -19.89 -9.93 -22.05
C GLY A 764 -20.05 -10.17 -20.54
N TRP A 765 -20.94 -11.07 -20.12
CA TRP A 765 -21.07 -11.44 -18.71
C TRP A 765 -19.92 -12.34 -18.24
N ARG A 766 -19.44 -12.13 -17.01
CA ARG A 766 -18.43 -12.99 -16.38
C ARG A 766 -19.09 -14.31 -15.96
N THR A 767 -18.64 -15.43 -16.53
CA THR A 767 -19.22 -16.76 -16.27
C THR A 767 -18.37 -17.69 -15.41
N HIS A 768 -17.23 -17.23 -14.91
CA HIS A 768 -16.35 -18.01 -14.03
C HIS A 768 -16.73 -17.88 -12.55
N MET A 769 -17.57 -16.91 -12.19
CA MET A 769 -18.00 -16.64 -10.83
C MET A 769 -19.42 -16.06 -10.81
N PHE A 770 -20.27 -16.57 -9.92
CA PHE A 770 -21.62 -16.05 -9.69
C PHE A 770 -21.85 -15.78 -8.21
N LEU A 771 -22.61 -14.73 -7.92
CA LEU A 771 -22.90 -14.26 -6.57
C LEU A 771 -24.36 -14.56 -6.22
N LEU A 772 -24.77 -15.81 -6.39
CA LEU A 772 -26.15 -16.28 -6.22
C LEU A 772 -26.40 -16.87 -4.82
N ASN A 773 -25.37 -17.37 -4.15
CA ASN A 773 -25.47 -18.06 -2.86
C ASN A 773 -24.59 -17.40 -1.78
N THR A 774 -25.13 -17.22 -0.57
CA THR A 774 -24.37 -16.81 0.63
C THR A 774 -24.19 -17.93 1.63
N SER A 775 -24.94 -19.01 1.45
CA SER A 775 -24.96 -20.14 2.37
C SER A 775 -23.80 -21.07 2.06
N GLN A 776 -23.04 -21.42 3.09
CA GLN A 776 -21.94 -22.38 2.99
C GLN A 776 -22.42 -23.84 3.11
N TRP A 777 -23.73 -24.07 3.31
CA TRP A 777 -24.27 -25.41 3.45
C TRP A 777 -24.19 -26.17 2.12
N ARG A 778 -23.40 -27.24 2.12
CA ARG A 778 -23.31 -28.23 1.03
C ARG A 778 -23.45 -29.63 1.61
N ILE A 779 -24.03 -30.54 0.84
CA ILE A 779 -24.17 -31.95 1.23
C ILE A 779 -23.12 -32.80 0.51
N LYS A 780 -22.61 -33.81 1.20
CA LYS A 780 -21.81 -34.87 0.57
C LYS A 780 -22.59 -36.16 0.69
N LEU A 781 -22.87 -36.78 -0.43
CA LEU A 781 -23.44 -38.12 -0.47
C LEU A 781 -22.26 -39.08 -0.47
N ASN A 782 -22.17 -39.94 0.54
CA ASN A 782 -21.15 -40.98 0.55
C ASN A 782 -21.62 -42.12 -0.34
N ASP A 783 -20.73 -42.63 -1.18
CA ASP A 783 -20.92 -43.90 -1.87
C ASP A 783 -20.83 -45.03 -0.84
N SER A 784 -21.95 -45.34 -0.19
CA SER A 784 -22.07 -46.57 0.57
C SER A 784 -23.51 -47.06 0.54
N SER A 785 -23.65 -48.19 -0.16
CA SER A 785 -24.79 -49.12 -0.29
C SER A 785 -26.05 -48.63 -0.98
#